data_AF-A0A3M2G837-F1
#
_entry.id   AF-A0A3M2G837-F1
#
_cell.length_a   1.000
_cell.length_b   1.000
_cell.length_c   1.000
_cell.angle_alpha   90.00
_cell.angle_beta   90.00
_cell.angle_gamma   90.00
#
_symmetry.space_group_name_H-M   'P 1'
#
loop_
_entity.id
_entity.type
_entity.pdbx_description
1 polymer ?
#
loop_
_entity_poly.entity_id
_entity_poly.type
_entity_poly.pdbx_seq_one_letter_code
_entity_poly.pdbx_strand_id
1 'polypeptide(L)'
;MPRPGTKDNPLRVAIIGAGPAGFFTAEHLFKQPDLNVEIDMFERLPTPYGLVRAGVAPDHQKIKSITKNFDRIAGNPNFRYYGYVEFGKDISMADIRQHYHQVVIATGAQTDRQLRIPGEELEGCHGATEFVAWYNGHPDYRECRFDLSQERVAIIGVGNVALDVARILCRTPEELEVTDIADYALDALRQSHVREVYLLGRRGVAQAAFTNAEIKEMGELSDCDVLARTDEVELDPASAAAIADDKKALRKVEIVQGYAQQSPRGKSRRLFLRFLISPVEILGDEQGRVCGMQLVRNELYQTKSGTLHARPTDLFEDLDVGLIFRSVGYRGVPLPGVEFNNSWGTIPHQNGRVIGMYTHQPVLGVYTTGWIKRGPSGVIGTNKGDAKETVEQMMQDLQSGMVLQPEKPDRDAVEALIRERQPNVFTYTDWLRLNEIEVVNGQKLGRPRLKLTTIPTMLSALEREHVSGARKKILLPTDFSRSAEQALIHAVHLAKRYEAEIHLLNVIVFHDDDPFHPGQHMENSSDILNKLKQLGAEKLDEISTAYTAPDQRYELKKVQQRGDSVDGTILKYAEEEDIDLIVMGTHGRRGINQLVIGSIADKIVRLAPCPVMTVLEQKTIAHETIRQILVPIDFSNYSRLALTHAKKIAADYNARLQLLHVVQEVIRPTFYYASDHPPALQFTPQLAERATQAMQDMLEGTVGINPEAEFFVTEGHPRTEILDFADRHHSDLIVIATHGLSGFENLLLGSTTGMVVRRAKCPVFTVKAFGKHFI
;
A
#
# COMPACT_ATOMS: atom_id res chain seq x y z
N MET A 1 -34.47 26.42 1.14
CA MET A 1 -33.12 26.34 1.72
C MET A 1 -32.26 27.43 1.11
N PRO A 2 -31.26 27.98 1.82
CA PRO A 2 -30.31 28.94 1.24
C PRO A 2 -29.61 28.30 0.03
N ARG A 3 -29.40 29.08 -1.04
CA ARG A 3 -28.74 28.60 -2.26
C ARG A 3 -27.34 28.08 -1.92
N PRO A 4 -26.96 26.84 -2.27
CA PRO A 4 -25.61 26.35 -2.07
C PRO A 4 -24.61 27.10 -2.97
N GLY A 5 -23.36 27.19 -2.51
CA GLY A 5 -22.29 27.93 -3.18
C GLY A 5 -21.96 29.28 -2.55
N THR A 6 -22.54 29.62 -1.40
CA THR A 6 -22.23 30.86 -0.64
C THR A 6 -21.25 30.56 0.49
N LYS A 7 -20.73 31.61 1.16
CA LYS A 7 -19.84 31.43 2.33
C LYS A 7 -20.52 30.67 3.47
N ASP A 8 -21.79 30.97 3.74
CA ASP A 8 -22.56 30.37 4.84
C ASP A 8 -23.19 29.02 4.46
N ASN A 9 -23.31 28.72 3.16
CA ASN A 9 -23.75 27.42 2.65
C ASN A 9 -22.87 27.00 1.46
N PRO A 10 -21.66 26.48 1.71
CA PRO A 10 -20.75 26.05 0.66
C PRO A 10 -21.36 24.94 -0.22
N LEU A 11 -21.03 24.96 -1.52
CA LEU A 11 -21.38 23.86 -2.41
C LEU A 11 -20.50 22.65 -2.10
N ARG A 12 -21.10 21.57 -1.61
CA ARG A 12 -20.43 20.29 -1.38
C ARG A 12 -20.40 19.43 -2.64
N VAL A 13 -19.20 19.10 -3.13
CA VAL A 13 -18.99 18.26 -4.32
C VAL A 13 -18.12 17.05 -3.97
N ALA A 14 -18.60 15.85 -4.29
CA ALA A 14 -17.79 14.63 -4.26
C ALA A 14 -17.22 14.32 -5.64
N ILE A 15 -15.96 13.91 -5.73
CA ILE A 15 -15.33 13.42 -6.96
C ILE A 15 -14.85 11.99 -6.72
N ILE A 16 -15.33 11.03 -7.52
CA ILE A 16 -14.96 9.62 -7.41
C ILE A 16 -13.89 9.29 -8.45
N GLY A 17 -12.64 9.15 -8.01
CA GLY A 17 -11.46 8.89 -8.82
C GLY A 17 -10.50 10.07 -8.87
N ALA A 18 -9.23 9.83 -8.52
CA ALA A 18 -8.18 10.85 -8.43
C ALA A 18 -7.27 10.91 -9.67
N GLY A 19 -7.80 10.57 -10.85
CA GLY A 19 -7.09 10.73 -12.12
C GLY A 19 -7.12 12.17 -12.66
N PRO A 20 -6.53 12.43 -13.85
CA PRO A 20 -6.54 13.75 -14.47
C PRO A 20 -7.92 14.40 -14.59
N ALA A 21 -8.94 13.62 -14.94
CA ALA A 21 -10.29 14.14 -15.12
C ALA A 21 -10.87 14.67 -13.80
N GLY A 22 -10.67 13.96 -12.69
CA GLY A 22 -11.09 14.41 -11.35
C GLY A 22 -10.38 15.70 -10.93
N PHE A 23 -9.06 15.77 -11.11
CA PHE A 23 -8.30 16.99 -10.82
C PHE A 23 -8.68 18.18 -11.70
N PHE A 24 -8.91 17.97 -13.00
CA PHE A 24 -9.36 19.06 -13.88
C PHE A 24 -10.77 19.52 -13.55
N THR A 25 -11.67 18.63 -13.12
CA THR A 25 -12.98 19.01 -12.59
C THR A 25 -12.83 19.91 -11.36
N ALA A 26 -12.00 19.51 -10.39
CA ALA A 26 -11.72 20.35 -9.21
C ALA A 26 -11.12 21.71 -9.61
N GLU A 27 -10.17 21.72 -10.56
CA GLU A 27 -9.57 22.97 -11.07
C GLU A 27 -10.62 23.92 -11.65
N HIS A 28 -11.56 23.41 -12.46
CA HIS A 28 -12.59 24.22 -13.09
C HIS A 28 -13.65 24.70 -12.10
N LEU A 29 -13.97 23.89 -11.07
CA LEU A 29 -14.88 24.31 -9.98
C LEU A 29 -14.27 25.44 -9.16
N PHE A 30 -13.01 25.34 -8.74
CA PHE A 30 -12.33 26.40 -7.99
C PHE A 30 -12.12 27.70 -8.79
N LYS A 31 -12.24 27.65 -10.12
CA LYS A 31 -12.16 28.83 -11.00
C LYS A 31 -13.50 29.52 -11.24
N GLN A 32 -14.61 28.98 -10.73
CA GLN A 32 -15.91 29.62 -10.90
C GLN A 32 -15.98 30.89 -10.04
N PRO A 33 -16.34 32.04 -10.62
CA PRO A 33 -16.45 33.29 -9.87
C PRO A 33 -17.59 33.20 -8.86
N ASP A 34 -17.41 33.82 -7.70
CA ASP A 34 -18.40 33.92 -6.62
C ASP A 34 -18.95 32.58 -6.09
N LEU A 35 -18.26 31.47 -6.39
CA LEU A 35 -18.61 30.14 -5.91
C LEU A 35 -17.74 29.74 -4.73
N ASN A 36 -18.35 29.58 -3.56
CA ASN A 36 -17.72 28.88 -2.45
C ASN A 36 -18.02 27.39 -2.55
N VAL A 37 -17.03 26.61 -3.00
CA VAL A 37 -17.14 25.16 -3.20
C VAL A 37 -16.14 24.43 -2.30
N GLU A 38 -16.60 23.33 -1.72
CA GLU A 38 -15.78 22.37 -0.97
C GLU A 38 -15.84 21.01 -1.66
N ILE A 39 -14.66 20.47 -1.95
CA ILE A 39 -14.47 19.29 -2.77
C ILE A 39 -13.82 18.20 -1.94
N ASP A 40 -14.46 17.03 -1.92
CA ASP A 40 -13.88 15.81 -1.39
C ASP A 40 -13.63 14.83 -2.54
N MET A 41 -12.38 14.42 -2.72
CA MET A 41 -11.96 13.49 -3.76
C MET A 41 -11.67 12.12 -3.16
N PHE A 42 -12.36 11.10 -3.65
CA PHE A 42 -12.27 9.72 -3.19
C PHE A 42 -11.47 8.87 -4.18
N GLU A 43 -10.53 8.09 -3.69
CA GLU A 43 -9.71 7.19 -4.49
C GLU A 43 -9.54 5.85 -3.77
N ARG A 44 -9.76 4.75 -4.49
CA ARG A 44 -9.66 3.41 -3.91
C ARG A 44 -8.21 3.03 -3.57
N LEU A 45 -7.24 3.65 -4.24
CA LEU A 45 -5.83 3.47 -3.94
C LEU A 45 -5.34 4.51 -2.92
N PRO A 46 -4.30 4.22 -2.12
CA PRO A 46 -3.64 5.22 -1.28
C PRO A 46 -3.01 6.38 -2.08
N THR A 47 -2.65 6.12 -3.35
CA THR A 47 -1.92 7.05 -4.20
C THR A 47 -2.83 7.68 -5.26
N PRO A 48 -2.83 9.01 -5.44
CA PRO A 48 -3.62 9.71 -6.45
C PRO A 48 -2.98 9.63 -7.85
N TYR A 49 -3.56 10.41 -8.76
CA TYR A 49 -3.15 10.65 -10.17
C TYR A 49 -3.53 9.56 -11.17
N GLY A 50 -4.07 8.43 -10.72
CA GLY A 50 -4.54 7.34 -11.57
C GLY A 50 -3.49 6.92 -12.61
N LEU A 51 -3.90 6.87 -13.88
CA LEU A 51 -3.02 6.43 -14.98
C LEU A 51 -1.80 7.34 -15.23
N VAL A 52 -1.71 8.55 -14.67
CA VAL A 52 -0.45 9.32 -14.75
C VAL A 52 0.66 8.63 -13.96
N ARG A 53 0.31 7.99 -12.83
CA ARG A 53 1.24 7.23 -11.99
C ARG A 53 1.32 5.76 -12.39
N ALA A 54 0.17 5.15 -12.65
CA ALA A 54 0.02 3.70 -12.85
C ALA A 54 -0.07 3.26 -14.32
N GLY A 55 -0.18 4.19 -15.28
CA GLY A 55 -0.36 3.90 -16.70
C GLY A 55 0.80 4.41 -17.57
N VAL A 56 1.09 5.72 -17.51
CA VAL A 56 2.18 6.35 -18.26
C VAL A 56 3.47 5.60 -18.01
N ALA A 57 4.10 5.16 -19.10
CA ALA A 57 5.28 4.31 -19.05
C ALA A 57 6.43 4.95 -18.24
N PRO A 58 7.26 4.14 -17.57
CA PRO A 58 8.32 4.63 -16.70
C PRO A 58 9.41 5.41 -17.45
N ASP A 59 9.57 5.21 -18.75
CA ASP A 59 10.47 6.00 -19.59
C ASP A 59 9.88 7.35 -20.08
N HIS A 60 8.59 7.61 -19.82
CA HIS A 60 7.91 8.86 -20.19
C HIS A 60 7.76 9.86 -19.01
N GLN A 61 8.85 10.10 -18.28
CA GLN A 61 8.85 10.96 -17.09
C GLN A 61 8.34 12.40 -17.33
N LYS A 62 8.59 12.98 -18.51
CA LYS A 62 8.14 14.34 -18.84
C LYS A 62 6.63 14.49 -18.77
N ILE A 63 5.87 13.46 -19.15
CA ILE A 63 4.40 13.49 -19.14
C ILE A 63 3.88 13.48 -17.70
N LYS A 64 4.60 12.82 -16.78
CA LYS A 64 4.24 12.74 -15.35
C LYS A 64 4.37 14.09 -14.62
N SER A 65 5.00 15.10 -15.21
CA SER A 65 5.16 16.43 -14.60
C SER A 65 3.85 17.19 -14.38
N ILE A 66 2.76 16.77 -15.03
CA ILE A 66 1.42 17.32 -14.81
C ILE A 66 0.95 17.16 -13.36
N THR A 67 1.50 16.19 -12.62
CA THR A 67 1.22 15.98 -11.19
C THR A 67 1.48 17.23 -10.36
N LYS A 68 2.50 18.03 -10.68
CA LYS A 68 2.74 19.34 -10.02
C LYS A 68 1.54 20.29 -10.08
N ASN A 69 0.79 20.25 -11.18
CA ASN A 69 -0.45 21.03 -11.30
C ASN A 69 -1.56 20.45 -10.41
N PHE A 70 -1.64 19.12 -10.29
CA PHE A 70 -2.58 18.44 -9.40
C PHE A 70 -2.28 18.74 -7.93
N ASP A 71 -1.00 18.79 -7.54
CA ASP A 71 -0.56 19.17 -6.20
C ASP A 71 -1.01 20.60 -5.86
N ARG A 72 -0.85 21.53 -6.81
CA ARG A 72 -1.33 22.90 -6.66
C ARG A 72 -2.85 22.99 -6.50
N ILE A 73 -3.61 22.12 -7.18
CA ILE A 73 -5.07 22.06 -7.04
C ILE A 73 -5.44 21.50 -5.67
N ALA A 74 -4.78 20.43 -5.24
CA ALA A 74 -5.02 19.80 -3.95
C ALA A 74 -4.60 20.67 -2.75
N GLY A 75 -3.68 21.60 -2.93
CA GLY A 75 -3.27 22.58 -1.91
C GLY A 75 -4.35 23.64 -1.59
N ASN A 76 -5.51 23.62 -2.23
CA ASN A 76 -6.63 24.50 -1.87
C ASN A 76 -7.23 24.05 -0.52
N PRO A 77 -7.47 24.96 0.46
CA PRO A 77 -8.03 24.59 1.77
C PRO A 77 -9.45 23.99 1.71
N ASN A 78 -10.18 24.25 0.63
CA ASN A 78 -11.49 23.68 0.38
C ASN A 78 -11.43 22.34 -0.37
N PHE A 79 -10.24 21.75 -0.55
CA PHE A 79 -10.05 20.41 -1.10
C PHE A 79 -9.68 19.44 0.02
N ARG A 80 -10.27 18.24 0.03
CA ARG A 80 -9.80 17.09 0.81
C ARG A 80 -9.68 15.88 -0.12
N TYR A 81 -8.72 15.03 0.19
CA TYR A 81 -8.50 13.76 -0.47
C TYR A 81 -8.67 12.64 0.54
N TYR A 82 -9.38 11.60 0.12
CA TYR A 82 -9.58 10.36 0.85
C TYR A 82 -9.11 9.21 -0.03
N GLY A 83 -7.82 8.88 0.09
CA GLY A 83 -7.20 7.73 -0.54
C GLY A 83 -7.44 6.46 0.27
N TYR A 84 -7.37 5.32 -0.41
CA TYR A 84 -7.75 4.02 0.11
C TYR A 84 -9.23 3.92 0.54
N VAL A 85 -10.10 4.73 -0.07
CA VAL A 85 -11.55 4.74 0.15
C VAL A 85 -12.25 4.35 -1.14
N GLU A 86 -12.86 3.17 -1.14
CA GLU A 86 -13.46 2.58 -2.32
C GLU A 86 -14.96 2.85 -2.41
N PHE A 87 -15.39 3.43 -3.53
CA PHE A 87 -16.81 3.64 -3.81
C PHE A 87 -17.52 2.31 -4.05
N GLY A 88 -18.64 2.11 -3.35
CA GLY A 88 -19.39 0.85 -3.31
C GLY A 88 -19.04 -0.05 -2.13
N LYS A 89 -17.93 0.23 -1.43
CA LYS A 89 -17.48 -0.50 -0.23
C LYS A 89 -17.48 0.41 1.01
N ASP A 90 -16.68 1.47 0.97
CA ASP A 90 -16.47 2.37 2.11
C ASP A 90 -17.42 3.57 2.05
N ILE A 91 -17.68 4.07 0.84
CA ILE A 91 -18.64 5.16 0.55
C ILE A 91 -19.63 4.70 -0.53
N SER A 92 -20.93 4.92 -0.32
CA SER A 92 -22.00 4.53 -1.24
C SER A 92 -22.71 5.73 -1.85
N MET A 93 -23.51 5.50 -2.90
CA MET A 93 -24.37 6.55 -3.47
C MET A 93 -25.39 7.09 -2.44
N ALA A 94 -25.78 6.30 -1.44
CA ALA A 94 -26.67 6.76 -0.37
C ALA A 94 -25.95 7.78 0.53
N ASP A 95 -24.71 7.48 0.92
CA ASP A 95 -23.90 8.42 1.70
C ASP A 95 -23.61 9.70 0.89
N ILE A 96 -23.35 9.57 -0.41
CA ILE A 96 -23.18 10.73 -1.29
C ILE A 96 -24.40 11.63 -1.28
N ARG A 97 -25.62 11.08 -1.38
CA ARG A 97 -26.87 11.86 -1.33
C ARG A 97 -27.09 12.52 0.03
N GLN A 98 -26.61 11.91 1.11
CA GLN A 98 -26.76 12.45 2.46
C GLN A 98 -25.83 13.63 2.72
N HIS A 99 -24.65 13.68 2.09
CA HIS A 99 -23.58 14.62 2.41
C HIS A 99 -23.23 15.64 1.32
N TYR A 100 -23.56 15.37 0.05
CA TYR A 100 -23.13 16.20 -1.08
C TYR A 100 -24.29 16.72 -1.91
N HIS A 101 -24.10 17.91 -2.48
CA HIS A 101 -25.04 18.51 -3.42
C HIS A 101 -24.86 17.97 -4.84
N GLN A 102 -23.62 17.63 -5.21
CA GLN A 102 -23.26 17.10 -6.52
C GLN A 102 -22.16 16.04 -6.39
N VAL A 103 -22.17 15.07 -7.30
CA VAL A 103 -21.13 14.04 -7.40
C VAL A 103 -20.65 13.89 -8.84
N VAL A 104 -19.34 13.77 -9.03
CA VAL A 104 -18.71 13.56 -10.33
C VAL A 104 -18.00 12.22 -10.35
N ILE A 105 -18.40 11.33 -11.26
CA ILE A 105 -17.74 10.05 -11.48
C ILE A 105 -16.59 10.24 -12.47
N ALA A 106 -15.37 10.00 -12.01
CA ALA A 106 -14.12 10.22 -12.75
C ALA A 106 -13.17 9.01 -12.68
N THR A 107 -13.75 7.80 -12.54
CA THR A 107 -13.01 6.52 -12.34
C THR A 107 -12.22 6.04 -13.55
N GLY A 108 -12.40 6.67 -14.71
CA GLY A 108 -11.71 6.31 -15.95
C GLY A 108 -12.13 4.94 -16.50
N ALA A 109 -11.19 4.20 -17.08
CA ALA A 109 -11.41 2.86 -17.57
C ALA A 109 -10.35 1.93 -16.97
N GLN A 110 -10.77 0.90 -16.24
CA GLN A 110 -9.90 0.14 -15.33
C GLN A 110 -9.53 -1.25 -15.85
N THR A 111 -10.21 -1.73 -16.89
CA THR A 111 -10.05 -3.10 -17.42
C THR A 111 -9.85 -3.07 -18.93
N ASP A 112 -9.49 -4.21 -19.52
CA ASP A 112 -9.35 -4.39 -20.97
C ASP A 112 -10.62 -4.87 -21.66
N ARG A 113 -10.73 -4.59 -22.96
CA ARG A 113 -11.69 -5.25 -23.84
C ARG A 113 -11.20 -6.64 -24.22
N GLN A 114 -12.15 -7.58 -24.25
CA GLN A 114 -11.92 -8.93 -24.78
C GLN A 114 -11.89 -8.94 -26.32
N LEU A 115 -11.10 -9.85 -26.86
CA LEU A 115 -11.03 -10.18 -28.29
C LEU A 115 -12.27 -10.96 -28.73
N ARG A 116 -12.78 -11.83 -27.86
CA ARG A 116 -13.90 -12.76 -28.11
C ARG A 116 -13.59 -13.73 -29.26
N ILE A 117 -12.42 -14.36 -29.17
CA ILE A 117 -11.95 -15.41 -30.09
C ILE A 117 -11.64 -16.69 -29.30
N PRO A 118 -11.66 -17.88 -29.91
CA PRO A 118 -11.25 -19.11 -29.24
C PRO A 118 -9.81 -19.05 -28.72
N GLY A 119 -9.57 -19.61 -27.52
CA GLY A 119 -8.27 -19.65 -26.86
C GLY A 119 -7.88 -18.37 -26.12
N GLU A 120 -8.75 -17.35 -26.05
CA GLU A 120 -8.47 -16.11 -25.31
C GLU A 120 -8.22 -16.34 -23.81
N GLU A 121 -8.75 -17.43 -23.26
CA GLU A 121 -8.62 -17.86 -21.87
C GLU A 121 -7.35 -18.64 -21.53
N LEU A 122 -6.51 -18.97 -22.52
CA LEU A 122 -5.28 -19.74 -22.33
C LEU A 122 -4.26 -18.99 -21.46
N GLU A 123 -3.47 -19.75 -20.70
CA GLU A 123 -2.37 -19.19 -19.90
C GLU A 123 -1.30 -18.59 -20.83
N GLY A 124 -0.90 -17.34 -20.60
CA GLY A 124 -0.03 -16.58 -21.50
C GLY A 124 -0.79 -15.56 -22.37
N CYS A 125 -2.12 -15.52 -22.35
CA CYS A 125 -2.92 -14.46 -22.95
C CYS A 125 -3.36 -13.43 -21.88
N HIS A 126 -2.75 -12.24 -21.89
CA HIS A 126 -2.93 -11.23 -20.84
C HIS A 126 -3.52 -9.92 -21.37
N GLY A 127 -4.14 -9.15 -20.47
CA GLY A 127 -4.47 -7.75 -20.76
C GLY A 127 -3.19 -6.91 -20.86
N ALA A 128 -3.07 -6.04 -21.87
CA ALA A 128 -1.96 -5.09 -21.93
C ALA A 128 -1.96 -4.16 -20.70
N THR A 129 -3.14 -3.87 -20.14
CA THR A 129 -3.27 -2.98 -18.98
C THR A 129 -2.78 -3.61 -17.70
N GLU A 130 -2.88 -4.94 -17.60
CA GLU A 130 -2.34 -5.73 -16.48
C GLU A 130 -0.81 -5.63 -16.46
N PHE A 131 -0.17 -5.82 -17.62
CA PHE A 131 1.28 -5.67 -17.77
C PHE A 131 1.75 -4.25 -17.48
N VAL A 132 1.01 -3.26 -18.01
CA VAL A 132 1.28 -1.83 -17.76
C VAL A 132 1.21 -1.49 -16.28
N ALA A 133 0.16 -1.95 -15.61
CA ALA A 133 -0.04 -1.70 -14.19
C ALA A 133 1.02 -2.44 -13.35
N TRP A 134 1.36 -3.67 -13.73
CA TRP A 134 2.41 -4.47 -13.11
C TRP A 134 3.77 -3.78 -13.15
N TYR A 135 4.27 -3.36 -14.32
CA TYR A 135 5.58 -2.70 -14.37
C TYR A 135 5.55 -1.30 -13.74
N ASN A 136 4.38 -0.66 -13.64
CA ASN A 136 4.22 0.63 -12.96
C ASN A 136 4.04 0.54 -11.45
N GLY A 137 4.05 -0.66 -10.85
CA GLY A 137 3.95 -0.79 -9.40
C GLY A 137 2.54 -0.61 -8.85
N HIS A 138 1.51 -0.87 -9.66
CA HIS A 138 0.13 -0.82 -9.20
C HIS A 138 -0.13 -1.97 -8.19
N PRO A 139 -0.65 -1.71 -6.97
CA PRO A 139 -0.79 -2.72 -5.94
C PRO A 139 -1.56 -3.98 -6.36
N ASP A 140 -2.71 -3.82 -7.02
CA ASP A 140 -3.54 -4.96 -7.46
C ASP A 140 -2.86 -5.90 -8.47
N TYR A 141 -1.90 -5.39 -9.26
CA TYR A 141 -1.25 -6.14 -10.33
C TYR A 141 0.17 -6.56 -9.97
N ARG A 142 0.62 -6.26 -8.74
CA ARG A 142 1.98 -6.57 -8.27
C ARG A 142 2.29 -8.05 -8.35
N GLU A 143 1.30 -8.89 -8.02
CA GLU A 143 1.45 -10.34 -8.01
C GLU A 143 1.21 -11.01 -9.36
N CYS A 144 0.90 -10.24 -10.41
CA CYS A 144 0.88 -10.78 -11.77
C CYS A 144 2.24 -11.40 -12.12
N ARG A 145 2.18 -12.48 -12.89
CA ARG A 145 3.33 -13.17 -13.45
C ARG A 145 3.14 -13.25 -14.95
N PHE A 146 4.20 -12.96 -15.68
CA PHE A 146 4.25 -13.03 -17.13
C PHE A 146 5.41 -13.94 -17.48
N ASP A 147 5.18 -14.93 -18.33
CA ASP A 147 6.23 -15.85 -18.76
C ASP A 147 7.15 -15.16 -19.77
N LEU A 148 8.13 -14.41 -19.25
CA LEU A 148 9.14 -13.72 -20.06
C LEU A 148 10.27 -14.66 -20.52
N SER A 149 10.16 -15.97 -20.27
CA SER A 149 11.08 -16.98 -20.86
C SER A 149 10.78 -17.26 -22.34
N GLN A 150 9.63 -16.79 -22.83
CA GLN A 150 9.20 -16.89 -24.21
C GLN A 150 10.02 -15.96 -25.11
N GLU A 151 10.46 -16.46 -26.28
CA GLU A 151 11.23 -15.64 -27.23
C GLU A 151 10.35 -14.72 -28.10
N ARG A 152 9.10 -15.13 -28.34
CA ARG A 152 8.17 -14.47 -29.26
C ARG A 152 6.89 -14.02 -28.54
N VAL A 153 6.58 -12.73 -28.68
CA VAL A 153 5.42 -12.09 -28.04
C VAL A 153 4.54 -11.42 -29.08
N ALA A 154 3.22 -11.62 -29.05
CA ALA A 154 2.28 -10.84 -29.84
C ALA A 154 1.55 -9.80 -28.99
N ILE A 155 1.34 -8.61 -29.54
CA ILE A 155 0.58 -7.51 -28.97
C ILE A 155 -0.53 -7.16 -29.96
N ILE A 156 -1.78 -7.39 -29.57
CA ILE A 156 -2.93 -7.20 -30.44
C ILE A 156 -3.46 -5.78 -30.25
N GLY A 157 -3.23 -4.92 -31.25
CA GLY A 157 -3.59 -3.51 -31.25
C GLY A 157 -2.42 -2.61 -31.63
N VAL A 158 -2.73 -1.47 -32.27
CA VAL A 158 -1.76 -0.48 -32.76
C VAL A 158 -2.05 0.91 -32.18
N GLY A 159 -2.14 0.99 -30.86
CA GLY A 159 -2.28 2.22 -30.09
C GLY A 159 -1.03 2.54 -29.25
N ASN A 160 -1.00 3.68 -28.57
CA ASN A 160 0.16 4.07 -27.74
C ASN A 160 0.44 3.07 -26.61
N VAL A 161 -0.60 2.50 -25.99
CA VAL A 161 -0.43 1.49 -24.93
C VAL A 161 0.25 0.23 -25.48
N ALA A 162 -0.11 -0.18 -26.70
CA ALA A 162 0.53 -1.30 -27.36
C ALA A 162 2.02 -1.00 -27.65
N LEU A 163 2.34 0.24 -28.04
CA LEU A 163 3.73 0.69 -28.18
C LEU A 163 4.47 0.74 -26.84
N ASP A 164 3.82 1.13 -25.74
CA ASP A 164 4.42 1.13 -24.41
C ASP A 164 4.80 -0.28 -23.97
N VAL A 165 3.90 -1.26 -24.14
CA VAL A 165 4.18 -2.68 -23.88
C VAL A 165 5.36 -3.16 -24.74
N ALA A 166 5.31 -2.90 -26.05
CA ALA A 166 6.40 -3.27 -26.96
C ALA A 166 7.73 -2.63 -26.54
N ARG A 167 7.71 -1.36 -26.14
CA ARG A 167 8.91 -0.61 -25.76
C ARG A 167 9.52 -1.14 -24.46
N ILE A 168 8.71 -1.47 -23.45
CA ILE A 168 9.21 -2.07 -22.20
C ILE A 168 9.83 -3.44 -22.45
N LEU A 169 9.23 -4.26 -23.33
CA LEU A 169 9.80 -5.56 -23.70
C LEU A 169 11.09 -5.44 -24.54
N CYS A 170 11.21 -4.38 -25.35
CA CYS A 170 12.33 -4.18 -26.26
C CYS A 170 13.49 -3.35 -25.70
N ARG A 171 13.29 -2.60 -24.60
CA ARG A 171 14.36 -1.83 -23.95
C ARG A 171 15.32 -2.76 -23.22
N THR A 172 16.57 -2.31 -23.14
CA THR A 172 17.58 -2.96 -22.32
C THR A 172 17.31 -2.72 -20.83
N PRO A 173 17.70 -3.64 -19.93
CA PRO A 173 17.56 -3.41 -18.49
C PRO A 173 18.25 -2.13 -18.01
N GLU A 174 19.37 -1.75 -18.60
CA GLU A 174 20.13 -0.54 -18.27
C GLU A 174 19.35 0.73 -18.61
N GLU A 175 18.63 0.75 -19.74
CA GLU A 175 17.74 1.87 -20.09
C GLU A 175 16.56 2.00 -19.10
N LEU A 176 16.10 0.88 -18.54
CA LEU A 176 14.99 0.86 -17.59
C LEU A 176 15.41 1.14 -16.15
N GLU A 177 16.64 0.83 -15.77
CA GLU A 177 17.16 0.99 -14.41
C GLU A 177 17.10 2.44 -13.92
N VAL A 178 17.29 3.40 -14.83
CA VAL A 178 17.22 4.85 -14.53
C VAL A 178 15.79 5.42 -14.45
N THR A 179 14.77 4.57 -14.59
CA THR A 179 13.35 4.97 -14.62
C THR A 179 12.64 4.69 -13.29
N ASP A 180 11.35 5.04 -13.18
CA ASP A 180 10.51 4.71 -12.01
C ASP A 180 9.74 3.38 -12.14
N ILE A 181 10.24 2.44 -12.95
CA ILE A 181 9.70 1.07 -13.08
C ILE A 181 9.72 0.32 -11.72
N ALA A 182 8.79 -0.59 -11.47
CA ALA A 182 8.82 -1.40 -10.25
C ALA A 182 10.01 -2.38 -10.24
N ASP A 183 10.68 -2.54 -9.10
CA ASP A 183 11.89 -3.38 -8.99
C ASP A 183 11.66 -4.83 -9.40
N TYR A 184 10.58 -5.44 -8.91
CA TYR A 184 10.25 -6.83 -9.28
C TYR A 184 10.01 -6.99 -10.79
N ALA A 185 9.54 -5.93 -11.47
CA ALA A 185 9.31 -5.96 -12.90
C ALA A 185 10.61 -5.79 -13.67
N LEU A 186 11.49 -4.91 -13.20
CA LEU A 186 12.86 -4.78 -13.73
C LEU A 186 13.65 -6.08 -13.57
N ASP A 187 13.55 -6.74 -12.42
CA ASP A 187 14.22 -8.02 -12.14
C ASP A 187 13.72 -9.14 -13.06
N ALA A 188 12.41 -9.20 -13.31
CA ALA A 188 11.85 -10.12 -14.29
C ALA A 188 12.30 -9.79 -15.74
N LEU A 189 12.35 -8.50 -16.11
CA LEU A 189 12.82 -8.06 -17.43
C LEU A 189 14.31 -8.31 -17.66
N ARG A 190 15.15 -8.26 -16.60
CA ARG A 190 16.57 -8.67 -16.66
C ARG A 190 16.73 -10.14 -17.06
N GLN A 191 15.76 -10.99 -16.71
CA GLN A 191 15.76 -12.42 -17.01
C GLN A 191 15.01 -12.74 -18.31
N SER A 192 14.50 -11.73 -19.03
CA SER A 192 13.67 -11.91 -20.21
C SER A 192 14.44 -12.52 -21.40
N HIS A 193 13.85 -13.55 -21.99
CA HIS A 193 14.32 -14.17 -23.22
C HIS A 193 13.62 -13.60 -24.46
N VAL A 194 12.71 -12.64 -24.32
CA VAL A 194 12.01 -12.03 -25.45
C VAL A 194 13.01 -11.46 -26.45
N ARG A 195 12.87 -11.86 -27.72
CA ARG A 195 13.68 -11.42 -28.87
C ARG A 195 12.81 -10.85 -29.99
N GLU A 196 11.61 -11.35 -30.19
CA GLU A 196 10.70 -10.90 -31.24
C GLU A 196 9.37 -10.45 -30.65
N VAL A 197 8.97 -9.22 -30.96
CA VAL A 197 7.69 -8.65 -30.55
C VAL A 197 6.88 -8.31 -31.79
N TYR A 198 5.64 -8.78 -31.87
CA TYR A 198 4.75 -8.57 -33.01
C TYR A 198 3.59 -7.66 -32.62
N LEU A 199 3.53 -6.46 -33.20
CA LEU A 199 2.44 -5.53 -33.02
C LEU A 199 1.42 -5.73 -34.15
N LEU A 200 0.22 -6.23 -33.81
CA LEU A 200 -0.77 -6.69 -34.79
C LEU A 200 -1.92 -5.70 -34.94
N GLY A 201 -2.06 -5.11 -36.13
CA GLY A 201 -3.11 -4.16 -36.48
C GLY A 201 -4.12 -4.73 -37.48
N ARG A 202 -5.39 -4.84 -37.08
CA ARG A 202 -6.48 -5.29 -37.97
C ARG A 202 -6.78 -4.39 -39.17
N ARG A 203 -6.33 -3.12 -39.15
CA ARG A 203 -6.50 -2.14 -40.23
C ARG A 203 -5.12 -1.70 -40.75
N GLY A 204 -5.12 -0.87 -41.79
CA GLY A 204 -3.90 -0.30 -42.36
C GLY A 204 -3.25 0.74 -41.45
N VAL A 205 -2.01 1.11 -41.80
CA VAL A 205 -1.19 2.09 -41.09
C VAL A 205 -1.87 3.47 -40.99
N ALA A 206 -2.64 3.88 -42.01
CA ALA A 206 -3.40 5.12 -41.99
C ALA A 206 -4.43 5.19 -40.84
N GLN A 207 -4.94 4.04 -40.38
CA GLN A 207 -5.91 3.96 -39.28
C GLN A 207 -5.28 3.60 -37.93
N ALA A 208 -3.95 3.56 -37.84
CA ALA A 208 -3.24 3.28 -36.60
C ALA A 208 -3.52 4.39 -35.57
N ALA A 209 -3.75 3.99 -34.31
CA ALA A 209 -4.16 4.91 -33.25
C ALA A 209 -2.97 5.55 -32.52
N PHE A 210 -1.76 4.98 -32.68
CA PHE A 210 -0.56 5.58 -32.10
C PHE A 210 -0.24 6.95 -32.72
N THR A 211 0.48 7.76 -31.96
CA THR A 211 0.90 9.12 -32.34
C THR A 211 2.31 9.14 -32.94
N ASN A 212 2.64 10.24 -33.63
CA ASN A 212 3.88 10.33 -34.42
C ASN A 212 5.15 10.33 -33.56
N ALA A 213 5.10 10.82 -32.33
CA ALA A 213 6.29 10.86 -31.47
C ALA A 213 6.64 9.45 -30.97
N GLU A 214 5.63 8.67 -30.60
CA GLU A 214 5.72 7.37 -29.97
C GLU A 214 6.18 6.32 -30.98
N ILE A 215 5.67 6.34 -32.21
CA ILE A 215 6.16 5.43 -33.27
C ILE A 215 7.57 5.78 -33.75
N LYS A 216 7.94 7.07 -33.68
CA LYS A 216 9.30 7.50 -34.01
C LYS A 216 10.30 7.04 -32.95
N GLU A 217 9.93 7.14 -31.67
CA GLU A 217 10.76 6.71 -30.54
C GLU A 217 11.13 5.22 -30.62
N MET A 218 10.27 4.37 -31.20
CA MET A 218 10.60 2.95 -31.42
C MET A 218 11.87 2.75 -32.25
N GLY A 219 12.14 3.62 -33.24
CA GLY A 219 13.34 3.58 -34.06
C GLY A 219 14.61 4.07 -33.35
N GLU A 220 14.46 4.67 -32.16
CA GLU A 220 15.55 5.21 -31.34
C GLU A 220 16.00 4.22 -30.24
N LEU A 221 15.35 3.04 -30.14
CA LEU A 221 15.71 1.99 -29.18
C LEU A 221 17.13 1.49 -29.41
N SER A 222 17.90 1.33 -28.32
CA SER A 222 19.33 0.99 -28.38
C SER A 222 19.58 -0.37 -29.06
N ASP A 223 18.83 -1.40 -28.65
CA ASP A 223 19.04 -2.81 -29.03
C ASP A 223 17.75 -3.48 -29.57
N CYS A 224 16.93 -2.73 -30.29
CA CYS A 224 15.82 -3.25 -31.08
C CYS A 224 15.82 -2.73 -32.53
N ASP A 225 15.69 -3.63 -33.50
CA ASP A 225 15.37 -3.29 -34.90
C ASP A 225 13.85 -3.21 -35.05
N VAL A 226 13.34 -2.16 -35.73
CA VAL A 226 11.91 -1.99 -36.02
C VAL A 226 11.67 -2.28 -37.49
N LEU A 227 10.76 -3.23 -37.76
CA LEU A 227 10.53 -3.80 -39.07
C LEU A 227 9.05 -3.73 -39.42
N ALA A 228 8.74 -3.49 -40.69
CA ALA A 228 7.39 -3.58 -41.23
C ALA A 228 7.45 -4.21 -42.62
N ARG A 229 6.36 -4.84 -43.05
CA ARG A 229 6.29 -5.43 -44.39
C ARG A 229 5.82 -4.40 -45.41
N THR A 230 6.55 -4.24 -46.50
CA THR A 230 6.20 -3.30 -47.58
C THR A 230 4.77 -3.50 -48.07
N ASP A 231 4.35 -4.76 -48.28
CA ASP A 231 3.01 -5.08 -48.76
C ASP A 231 1.87 -4.81 -47.76
N GLU A 232 2.18 -4.55 -46.49
CA GLU A 232 1.19 -4.25 -45.43
C GLU A 232 1.11 -2.76 -45.10
N VAL A 233 2.13 -1.96 -45.47
CA VAL A 233 2.19 -0.52 -45.19
C VAL A 233 1.92 0.36 -46.41
N GLU A 234 1.73 -0.26 -47.58
CA GLU A 234 1.18 0.40 -48.76
C GLU A 234 -0.28 0.81 -48.52
N LEU A 235 -0.62 2.03 -48.94
CA LEU A 235 -1.98 2.55 -48.79
C LEU A 235 -2.86 2.10 -49.95
N ASP A 236 -4.02 1.54 -49.65
CA ASP A 236 -5.08 1.40 -50.65
C ASP A 236 -5.63 2.78 -51.06
N PRO A 237 -6.26 2.90 -52.24
CA PRO A 237 -6.78 4.18 -52.73
C PRO A 237 -7.72 4.90 -51.77
N ALA A 238 -8.56 4.16 -51.03
CA ALA A 238 -9.51 4.76 -50.09
C ALA A 238 -8.81 5.27 -48.84
N SER A 239 -7.82 4.54 -48.31
CA SER A 239 -6.97 5.03 -47.22
C SER A 239 -6.17 6.26 -47.61
N ALA A 240 -5.57 6.28 -48.80
CA ALA A 240 -4.83 7.43 -49.31
C ALA A 240 -5.72 8.67 -49.43
N ALA A 241 -6.93 8.52 -49.97
CA ALA A 241 -7.91 9.60 -50.05
C ALA A 241 -8.36 10.09 -48.66
N ALA A 242 -8.55 9.18 -47.69
CA ALA A 242 -9.03 9.53 -46.36
C ALA A 242 -8.05 10.37 -45.53
N ILE A 243 -6.75 10.30 -45.81
CA ILE A 243 -5.72 11.04 -45.07
C ILE A 243 -5.05 12.15 -45.90
N ALA A 244 -5.49 12.39 -47.14
CA ALA A 244 -4.82 13.30 -48.08
C ALA A 244 -4.56 14.71 -47.50
N ASP A 245 -5.49 15.22 -46.68
CA ASP A 245 -5.38 16.52 -46.03
C ASP A 245 -4.94 16.45 -44.55
N ASP A 246 -4.75 15.25 -44.00
CA ASP A 246 -4.27 15.04 -42.62
C ASP A 246 -2.75 14.88 -42.59
N LYS A 247 -2.06 16.02 -42.46
CA LYS A 247 -0.58 16.08 -42.33
C LYS A 247 -0.03 15.18 -41.21
N LYS A 248 -0.77 14.99 -40.12
CA LYS A 248 -0.30 14.14 -39.01
C LYS A 248 -0.37 12.67 -39.40
N ALA A 249 -1.48 12.25 -40.01
CA ALA A 249 -1.64 10.89 -40.51
C ALA A 249 -0.64 10.57 -41.63
N LEU A 250 -0.44 11.47 -42.61
CA LEU A 250 0.57 11.31 -43.66
C LEU A 250 1.97 11.10 -43.07
N ARG A 251 2.37 11.95 -42.12
CA ARG A 251 3.68 11.82 -41.45
C ARG A 251 3.83 10.48 -40.71
N LYS A 252 2.75 9.96 -40.14
CA LYS A 252 2.74 8.65 -39.47
C LYS A 252 3.03 7.52 -40.45
N VAL A 253 2.36 7.55 -41.60
CA VAL A 253 2.55 6.57 -42.68
C VAL A 253 3.99 6.62 -43.19
N GLU A 254 4.53 7.81 -43.45
CA GLU A 254 5.92 7.99 -43.86
C GLU A 254 6.92 7.34 -42.90
N ILE A 255 6.74 7.53 -41.58
CA ILE A 255 7.64 6.94 -40.57
C ILE A 255 7.64 5.42 -40.67
N VAL A 256 6.45 4.81 -40.72
CA VAL A 256 6.30 3.35 -40.75
C VAL A 256 6.78 2.76 -42.07
N GLN A 257 6.49 3.41 -43.20
CA GLN A 257 7.05 3.02 -44.51
C GLN A 257 8.58 3.12 -44.53
N GLY A 258 9.13 4.10 -43.82
CA GLY A 258 10.57 4.21 -43.59
C GLY A 258 11.16 3.00 -42.86
N TYR A 259 10.43 2.36 -41.94
CA TYR A 259 10.88 1.12 -41.29
C TYR A 259 10.79 -0.09 -42.23
N ALA A 260 9.84 -0.13 -43.18
CA ALA A 260 9.76 -1.20 -44.16
C ALA A 260 10.92 -1.20 -45.17
N GLN A 261 11.53 -0.04 -45.41
CA GLN A 261 12.66 0.12 -46.34
C GLN A 261 14.04 -0.08 -45.69
N GLN A 262 14.10 -0.13 -44.35
CA GLN A 262 15.37 -0.28 -43.63
C GLN A 262 15.82 -1.73 -43.58
N SER A 263 17.10 -1.97 -43.83
CA SER A 263 17.72 -3.27 -43.53
C SER A 263 17.94 -3.41 -42.02
N PRO A 264 17.69 -4.60 -41.43
CA PRO A 264 18.00 -4.86 -40.02
C PRO A 264 19.46 -4.54 -39.71
N ARG A 265 19.72 -3.89 -38.56
CA ARG A 265 21.07 -3.52 -38.13
C ARG A 265 21.76 -4.63 -37.33
N GLY A 266 21.10 -5.77 -37.17
CA GLY A 266 21.64 -6.93 -36.45
C GLY A 266 21.52 -6.79 -34.94
N LYS A 267 20.56 -6.01 -34.45
CA LYS A 267 20.29 -5.86 -33.02
C LYS A 267 19.69 -7.15 -32.46
N SER A 268 19.82 -7.35 -31.15
CA SER A 268 19.42 -8.62 -30.53
C SER A 268 17.90 -8.82 -30.49
N ARG A 269 17.12 -7.72 -30.47
CA ARG A 269 15.65 -7.74 -30.49
C ARG A 269 15.09 -7.17 -31.78
N ARG A 270 13.88 -7.62 -32.13
CA ARG A 270 13.13 -7.18 -33.32
C ARG A 270 11.68 -6.89 -32.95
N LEU A 271 11.19 -5.74 -33.39
CA LEU A 271 9.79 -5.35 -33.33
C LEU A 271 9.19 -5.37 -34.74
N PHE A 272 8.20 -6.22 -34.95
CA PHE A 272 7.47 -6.35 -36.20
C PHE A 272 6.15 -5.58 -36.13
N LEU A 273 5.99 -4.56 -36.95
CA LEU A 273 4.74 -3.85 -37.15
C LEU A 273 3.97 -4.54 -38.28
N ARG A 274 2.89 -5.23 -37.93
CA ARG A 274 2.04 -5.96 -38.88
C ARG A 274 0.68 -5.26 -39.02
N PHE A 275 0.25 -5.05 -40.25
CA PHE A 275 -1.02 -4.36 -40.55
C PHE A 275 -1.93 -5.23 -41.42
N LEU A 276 -3.20 -4.85 -41.46
CA LEU A 276 -4.23 -5.59 -42.16
C LEU A 276 -4.28 -7.06 -41.72
N ILE A 277 -4.12 -7.32 -40.42
CA ILE A 277 -4.10 -8.69 -39.88
C ILE A 277 -4.90 -8.80 -38.57
N SER A 278 -5.73 -9.84 -38.48
CA SER A 278 -6.57 -10.10 -37.30
C SER A 278 -6.25 -11.48 -36.73
N PRO A 279 -6.20 -11.63 -35.40
CA PRO A 279 -6.22 -12.95 -34.78
C PRO A 279 -7.60 -13.60 -34.95
N VAL A 280 -7.62 -14.88 -35.29
CA VAL A 280 -8.84 -15.70 -35.44
C VAL A 280 -8.98 -16.67 -34.29
N GLU A 281 -7.86 -17.25 -33.86
CA GLU A 281 -7.79 -18.24 -32.78
C GLU A 281 -6.41 -18.15 -32.10
N ILE A 282 -6.38 -18.37 -30.78
CA ILE A 282 -5.15 -18.55 -30.01
C ILE A 282 -4.97 -20.05 -29.79
N LEU A 283 -3.78 -20.55 -30.11
CA LEU A 283 -3.45 -21.97 -30.07
C LEU A 283 -2.79 -22.30 -28.73
N GLY A 284 -3.25 -23.38 -28.10
CA GLY A 284 -2.75 -23.86 -26.82
C GLY A 284 -1.97 -25.17 -26.95
N ASP A 285 -0.98 -25.37 -26.08
CA ASP A 285 -0.32 -26.65 -25.87
C ASP A 285 -1.20 -27.62 -25.05
N GLU A 286 -0.72 -28.84 -24.83
CA GLU A 286 -1.42 -29.86 -24.04
C GLU A 286 -1.63 -29.46 -22.57
N GLN A 287 -0.90 -28.45 -22.07
CA GLN A 287 -1.00 -27.92 -20.71
C GLN A 287 -1.93 -26.70 -20.63
N GLY A 288 -2.50 -26.24 -21.75
CA GLY A 288 -3.38 -25.08 -21.78
C GLY A 288 -2.65 -23.73 -21.82
N ARG A 289 -1.38 -23.72 -22.22
CA ARG A 289 -0.56 -22.50 -22.38
C ARG A 289 -0.51 -22.09 -23.85
N VAL A 290 -0.42 -20.79 -24.10
CA VAL A 290 -0.28 -20.25 -25.46
C VAL A 290 1.00 -20.82 -26.12
N CYS A 291 0.85 -21.40 -27.31
CA CYS A 291 1.96 -21.85 -28.15
C CYS A 291 1.91 -21.28 -29.57
N GLY A 292 0.89 -20.48 -29.89
CA GLY A 292 0.79 -19.80 -31.17
C GLY A 292 -0.53 -19.09 -31.35
N MET A 293 -0.72 -18.53 -32.53
CA MET A 293 -1.99 -17.92 -32.93
C MET A 293 -2.20 -18.03 -34.42
N GLN A 294 -3.44 -18.30 -34.82
CA GLN A 294 -3.85 -18.24 -36.22
C GLN A 294 -4.32 -16.83 -36.56
N LEU A 295 -3.74 -16.27 -37.61
CA LEU A 295 -4.02 -14.94 -38.12
C LEU A 295 -4.69 -15.01 -39.49
N VAL A 296 -5.49 -13.99 -39.81
CA VAL A 296 -6.10 -13.82 -41.13
C VAL A 296 -5.75 -12.44 -41.70
N ARG A 297 -5.38 -12.41 -42.98
CA ARG A 297 -5.18 -11.16 -43.72
C ARG A 297 -6.53 -10.49 -43.94
N ASN A 298 -6.58 -9.19 -43.73
CA ASN A 298 -7.74 -8.36 -43.96
C ASN A 298 -7.57 -7.52 -45.22
N GLU A 299 -8.70 -7.09 -45.76
CA GLU A 299 -8.78 -5.97 -46.68
C GLU A 299 -9.70 -4.89 -46.10
N LEU A 300 -9.49 -3.65 -46.53
CA LEU A 300 -10.33 -2.53 -46.11
C LEU A 300 -11.48 -2.33 -47.09
N TYR A 301 -12.66 -2.07 -46.55
CA TYR A 301 -13.82 -1.63 -47.32
C TYR A 301 -14.43 -0.38 -46.70
N GLN A 302 -14.99 0.47 -47.55
CA GLN A 302 -15.67 1.68 -47.10
C GLN A 302 -17.14 1.39 -46.79
N THR A 303 -17.56 1.74 -45.59
CA THR A 303 -18.97 1.64 -45.18
C THR A 303 -19.83 2.74 -45.82
N LYS A 304 -21.16 2.60 -45.76
CA LYS A 304 -22.09 3.63 -46.24
C LYS A 304 -21.91 4.99 -45.55
N SER A 305 -21.37 5.03 -44.33
CA SER A 305 -21.04 6.25 -43.59
C SER A 305 -19.67 6.84 -43.97
N GLY A 306 -18.97 6.27 -44.96
CA GLY A 306 -17.65 6.71 -45.40
C GLY A 306 -16.49 6.18 -44.53
N THR A 307 -16.77 5.44 -43.46
CA THR A 307 -15.76 4.91 -42.53
C THR A 307 -15.12 3.63 -43.07
N LEU A 308 -13.79 3.51 -42.96
CA LEU A 308 -13.05 2.30 -43.38
C LEU A 308 -13.07 1.22 -42.30
N HIS A 309 -13.52 0.02 -42.68
CA HIS A 309 -13.58 -1.17 -41.84
C HIS A 309 -12.75 -2.29 -42.44
N ALA A 310 -12.21 -3.15 -41.59
CA ALA A 310 -11.52 -4.37 -42.01
C ALA A 310 -12.52 -5.51 -42.19
N ARG A 311 -12.32 -6.32 -43.23
CA ARG A 311 -12.97 -7.63 -43.39
C ARG A 311 -11.91 -8.71 -43.64
N PRO A 312 -12.06 -9.91 -43.06
CA PRO A 312 -11.12 -11.01 -43.27
C PRO A 312 -11.18 -11.49 -44.72
N THR A 313 -10.04 -11.96 -45.23
CA THR A 313 -9.89 -12.68 -46.50
C THR A 313 -9.78 -14.19 -46.22
N ASP A 314 -9.52 -14.99 -47.26
CA ASP A 314 -9.27 -16.44 -47.12
C ASP A 314 -7.78 -16.78 -46.90
N LEU A 315 -6.93 -15.77 -46.66
CA LEU A 315 -5.49 -15.94 -46.46
C LEU A 315 -5.15 -16.00 -44.97
N PHE A 316 -4.76 -17.18 -44.51
CA PHE A 316 -4.38 -17.44 -43.12
C PHE A 316 -2.86 -17.58 -42.97
N GLU A 317 -2.32 -17.19 -41.83
CA GLU A 317 -0.95 -17.49 -41.41
C GLU A 317 -0.94 -17.93 -39.94
N ASP A 318 -0.11 -18.91 -39.61
CA ASP A 318 0.15 -19.27 -38.23
C ASP A 318 1.38 -18.50 -37.72
N LEU A 319 1.24 -17.91 -36.53
CA LEU A 319 2.31 -17.20 -35.85
C LEU A 319 2.64 -17.93 -34.54
N ASP A 320 3.86 -18.44 -34.45
CA ASP A 320 4.42 -19.05 -33.25
C ASP A 320 4.75 -17.97 -32.21
N VAL A 321 4.08 -18.00 -31.07
CA VAL A 321 4.22 -17.07 -29.95
C VAL A 321 3.87 -17.81 -28.65
N GLY A 322 4.57 -17.49 -27.57
CA GLY A 322 4.28 -18.06 -26.24
C GLY A 322 3.62 -17.08 -25.27
N LEU A 323 3.51 -15.80 -25.65
CA LEU A 323 2.95 -14.75 -24.81
C LEU A 323 2.18 -13.75 -25.67
N ILE A 324 0.99 -13.37 -25.21
CA ILE A 324 0.08 -12.47 -25.93
C ILE A 324 -0.39 -11.35 -25.00
N PHE A 325 -0.37 -10.12 -25.50
CA PHE A 325 -0.95 -8.96 -24.84
C PHE A 325 -2.10 -8.36 -25.66
N ARG A 326 -3.28 -8.31 -25.06
CA ARG A 326 -4.48 -7.71 -25.66
C ARG A 326 -4.47 -6.20 -25.40
N SER A 327 -4.23 -5.39 -26.43
CA SER A 327 -4.25 -3.93 -26.35
C SER A 327 -5.33 -3.32 -27.26
N VAL A 328 -6.54 -3.88 -27.19
CA VAL A 328 -7.69 -3.50 -28.04
C VAL A 328 -8.61 -2.43 -27.40
N GLY A 329 -8.10 -1.76 -26.37
CA GLY A 329 -8.73 -0.62 -25.68
C GLY A 329 -9.23 -0.98 -24.29
N TYR A 330 -9.29 0.02 -23.42
CA TYR A 330 -9.81 -0.16 -22.06
C TYR A 330 -11.35 -0.26 -22.05
N ARG A 331 -11.89 -0.56 -20.88
CA ARG A 331 -13.32 -0.59 -20.56
C ARG A 331 -13.53 -0.07 -19.14
N GLY A 332 -14.55 0.77 -18.96
CA GLY A 332 -15.03 1.15 -17.64
C GLY A 332 -15.60 -0.03 -16.87
N VAL A 333 -15.68 0.12 -15.55
CA VAL A 333 -16.29 -0.86 -14.64
C VAL A 333 -17.55 -0.23 -14.06
N PRO A 334 -18.70 -0.94 -14.02
CA PRO A 334 -19.92 -0.43 -13.41
C PRO A 334 -19.70 -0.15 -11.92
N LEU A 335 -20.24 0.95 -11.42
CA LEU A 335 -20.25 1.28 -9.99
C LEU A 335 -21.65 1.01 -9.40
N PRO A 336 -21.75 0.49 -8.16
CA PRO A 336 -23.04 0.26 -7.52
C PRO A 336 -23.89 1.53 -7.45
N GLY A 337 -25.12 1.47 -7.96
CA GLY A 337 -26.05 2.61 -7.93
C GLY A 337 -25.74 3.73 -8.94
N VAL A 338 -24.87 3.49 -9.93
CA VAL A 338 -24.57 4.41 -11.03
C VAL A 338 -24.95 3.76 -12.36
N GLU A 339 -25.59 4.54 -13.25
CA GLU A 339 -25.95 4.11 -14.60
C GLU A 339 -24.73 3.67 -15.41
N PHE A 340 -24.84 2.56 -16.14
CA PHE A 340 -23.70 2.04 -16.91
C PHE A 340 -24.12 1.33 -18.20
N ASN A 341 -23.52 1.72 -19.32
CA ASN A 341 -23.69 1.04 -20.60
C ASN A 341 -22.67 -0.10 -20.73
N ASN A 342 -23.12 -1.34 -20.53
CA ASN A 342 -22.25 -2.51 -20.62
C ASN A 342 -21.58 -2.70 -21.98
N SER A 343 -22.25 -2.33 -23.06
CA SER A 343 -21.77 -2.49 -24.44
C SER A 343 -20.65 -1.51 -24.78
N TRP A 344 -20.76 -0.26 -24.32
CA TRP A 344 -19.75 0.78 -24.59
C TRP A 344 -18.68 0.86 -23.51
N GLY A 345 -18.99 0.40 -22.30
CA GLY A 345 -18.11 0.46 -21.13
C GLY A 345 -18.01 1.86 -20.53
N THR A 346 -19.08 2.66 -20.62
CA THR A 346 -19.14 4.06 -20.19
C THR A 346 -20.45 4.36 -19.46
N ILE A 347 -20.49 5.48 -18.73
CA ILE A 347 -21.71 6.00 -18.10
C ILE A 347 -22.51 6.80 -19.14
N PRO A 348 -23.81 6.48 -19.37
CA PRO A 348 -24.67 7.26 -20.24
C PRO A 348 -24.78 8.71 -19.78
N HIS A 349 -24.62 9.67 -20.69
CA HIS A 349 -24.63 11.08 -20.33
C HIS A 349 -25.13 12.00 -21.44
N GLN A 350 -25.48 13.23 -21.06
CA GLN A 350 -25.64 14.38 -21.95
C GLN A 350 -24.68 15.49 -21.49
N ASN A 351 -23.61 15.74 -22.27
CA ASN A 351 -22.56 16.73 -21.98
C ASN A 351 -21.95 16.63 -20.55
N GLY A 352 -21.95 15.43 -19.95
CA GLY A 352 -21.45 15.18 -18.60
C GLY A 352 -22.53 14.99 -17.52
N ARG A 353 -23.79 15.39 -17.75
CA ARG A 353 -24.91 14.99 -16.87
C ARG A 353 -25.21 13.52 -17.07
N VAL A 354 -25.19 12.71 -16.01
CA VAL A 354 -25.58 11.30 -16.12
C VAL A 354 -27.06 11.22 -16.46
N ILE A 355 -27.44 10.34 -17.38
CA ILE A 355 -28.85 10.09 -17.75
C ILE A 355 -29.22 8.65 -17.44
N GLY A 356 -30.46 8.43 -17.01
CA GLY A 356 -30.99 7.09 -16.81
C GLY A 356 -31.06 6.33 -18.13
N MET A 357 -30.58 5.08 -18.18
CA MET A 357 -30.56 4.29 -19.42
C MET A 357 -31.94 4.12 -20.05
N TYR A 358 -32.98 3.97 -19.22
CA TYR A 358 -34.35 3.72 -19.67
C TYR A 358 -35.22 4.98 -19.72
N THR A 359 -34.95 5.95 -18.84
CA THR A 359 -35.75 7.18 -18.76
C THR A 359 -35.26 8.24 -19.73
N HIS A 360 -33.99 8.17 -20.15
CA HIS A 360 -33.28 9.23 -20.87
C HIS A 360 -33.36 10.60 -20.17
N GLN A 361 -33.69 10.62 -18.87
CA GLN A 361 -33.75 11.83 -18.06
C GLN A 361 -32.47 11.99 -17.25
N PRO A 362 -32.03 13.24 -16.97
CA PRO A 362 -30.90 13.49 -16.10
C PRO A 362 -31.10 12.88 -14.70
N VAL A 363 -30.05 12.24 -14.18
CA VAL A 363 -29.98 11.78 -12.81
C VAL A 363 -29.54 12.96 -11.95
N LEU A 364 -30.42 13.40 -11.03
CA LEU A 364 -30.24 14.61 -10.24
C LEU A 364 -28.89 14.62 -9.50
N GLY A 365 -28.09 15.66 -9.75
CA GLY A 365 -26.81 15.90 -9.08
C GLY A 365 -25.68 14.91 -9.40
N VAL A 366 -25.85 14.02 -10.39
CA VAL A 366 -24.82 13.03 -10.78
C VAL A 366 -24.23 13.38 -12.13
N TYR A 367 -22.91 13.50 -12.18
CA TYR A 367 -22.14 13.87 -13.36
C TYR A 367 -21.02 12.85 -13.62
N THR A 368 -20.45 12.89 -14.82
CA THR A 368 -19.35 12.02 -15.22
C THR A 368 -18.34 12.80 -16.05
N THR A 369 -17.07 12.44 -15.99
CA THR A 369 -16.00 13.06 -16.80
C THR A 369 -14.88 12.07 -17.13
N GLY A 370 -14.04 12.39 -18.11
CA GLY A 370 -12.89 11.60 -18.49
C GLY A 370 -13.25 10.36 -19.29
N TRP A 371 -12.46 9.30 -19.14
CA TRP A 371 -12.66 8.08 -19.92
C TRP A 371 -13.93 7.31 -19.57
N ILE A 372 -14.43 7.41 -18.34
CA ILE A 372 -15.71 6.80 -17.96
C ILE A 372 -16.90 7.48 -18.66
N LYS A 373 -16.74 8.75 -19.07
CA LYS A 373 -17.69 9.52 -19.90
C LYS A 373 -17.49 9.23 -21.40
N ARG A 374 -16.31 9.55 -21.93
CA ARG A 374 -16.03 9.60 -23.38
C ARG A 374 -15.56 8.27 -23.99
N GLY A 375 -15.28 7.27 -23.16
CA GLY A 375 -14.51 6.10 -23.54
C GLY A 375 -13.00 6.36 -23.47
N PRO A 376 -12.18 5.30 -23.50
CA PRO A 376 -10.75 5.38 -23.22
C PRO A 376 -9.94 5.80 -24.44
N SER A 377 -10.14 7.05 -24.84
CA SER A 377 -9.44 7.68 -25.94
C SER A 377 -9.02 9.11 -25.60
N GLY A 378 -7.94 9.55 -26.23
CA GLY A 378 -7.34 10.86 -26.00
C GLY A 378 -6.24 10.84 -24.94
N VAL A 379 -5.37 11.84 -25.03
CA VAL A 379 -4.24 12.05 -24.11
C VAL A 379 -4.70 12.75 -22.83
N ILE A 380 -3.81 12.89 -21.84
CA ILE A 380 -4.11 13.56 -20.56
C ILE A 380 -4.80 14.92 -20.77
N GLY A 381 -4.27 15.76 -21.68
CA GLY A 381 -4.81 17.09 -21.96
C GLY A 381 -6.24 17.11 -22.51
N THR A 382 -6.69 16.04 -23.18
CA THR A 382 -8.07 15.92 -23.69
C THR A 382 -9.09 15.95 -22.54
N ASN A 383 -8.72 15.44 -21.36
CA ASN A 383 -9.60 15.42 -20.19
C ASN A 383 -9.85 16.83 -19.62
N LYS A 384 -9.01 17.82 -19.92
CA LYS A 384 -9.18 19.18 -19.39
C LYS A 384 -10.38 19.90 -20.00
N GLY A 385 -10.55 19.80 -21.32
CA GLY A 385 -11.72 20.37 -22.02
C GLY A 385 -13.01 19.64 -21.66
N ASP A 386 -12.93 18.31 -21.54
CA ASP A 386 -14.05 17.46 -21.16
C ASP A 386 -14.55 17.68 -19.72
N ALA A 387 -13.63 17.87 -18.76
CA ALA A 387 -13.97 18.28 -17.40
C ALA A 387 -14.64 19.66 -17.38
N LYS A 388 -14.19 20.60 -18.23
CA LYS A 388 -14.79 21.93 -18.34
C LYS A 388 -16.26 21.84 -18.77
N GLU A 389 -16.56 21.09 -19.82
CA GLU A 389 -17.93 20.90 -20.32
C GLU A 389 -18.85 20.33 -19.23
N THR A 390 -18.33 19.39 -18.44
CA THR A 390 -19.05 18.79 -17.32
C THR A 390 -19.35 19.82 -16.23
N VAL A 391 -18.35 20.62 -15.84
CA VAL A 391 -18.52 21.69 -14.83
C VAL A 391 -19.48 22.79 -15.32
N GLU A 392 -19.50 23.11 -16.61
CA GLU A 392 -20.48 24.03 -17.18
C GLU A 392 -21.92 23.53 -16.95
N GLN A 393 -22.18 22.22 -17.09
CA GLN A 393 -23.49 21.64 -16.77
C GLN A 393 -23.78 21.68 -15.26
N MET A 394 -22.79 21.37 -14.41
CA MET A 394 -22.93 21.47 -12.96
C MET A 394 -23.33 22.88 -12.50
N MET A 395 -22.78 23.91 -13.14
CA MET A 395 -23.09 25.31 -12.80
C MET A 395 -24.49 25.73 -13.25
N GLN A 396 -24.93 25.26 -14.42
CA GLN A 396 -26.32 25.47 -14.87
C GLN A 396 -27.33 24.83 -13.91
N ASP A 397 -27.02 23.62 -13.44
CA ASP A 397 -27.90 22.89 -12.53
C ASP A 397 -27.91 23.53 -11.14
N LEU A 398 -26.77 24.02 -10.67
CA LEU A 398 -26.68 24.81 -9.44
C LEU A 398 -27.52 26.09 -9.50
N GLN A 399 -27.49 26.80 -10.63
CA GLN A 399 -28.27 28.03 -10.84
C GLN A 399 -29.78 27.76 -10.88
N SER A 400 -30.18 26.61 -11.42
CA SER A 400 -31.58 26.18 -11.50
C SER A 400 -32.09 25.43 -10.27
N GLY A 401 -31.23 25.19 -9.26
CA GLY A 401 -31.58 24.44 -8.06
C GLY A 401 -31.70 22.93 -8.28
N MET A 402 -31.24 22.42 -9.44
CA MET A 402 -31.27 21.00 -9.82
C MET A 402 -30.08 20.24 -9.21
N VAL A 403 -29.94 20.33 -7.90
CA VAL A 403 -28.88 19.68 -7.11
C VAL A 403 -29.49 18.83 -6.00
N LEU A 404 -28.72 17.87 -5.49
CA LEU A 404 -29.11 17.08 -4.32
C LEU A 404 -29.27 18.00 -3.10
N GLN A 405 -30.13 17.59 -2.17
CA GLN A 405 -30.41 18.29 -0.92
C GLN A 405 -29.89 17.45 0.25
N PRO A 406 -28.58 17.52 0.57
CA PRO A 406 -27.97 16.72 1.62
C PRO A 406 -28.54 17.08 3.00
N GLU A 407 -28.82 16.07 3.81
CA GLU A 407 -29.29 16.23 5.19
C GLU A 407 -28.14 16.63 6.13
N LYS A 408 -26.91 16.18 5.83
CA LYS A 408 -25.72 16.38 6.64
C LYS A 408 -24.57 16.93 5.79
N PRO A 409 -24.68 18.17 5.25
CA PRO A 409 -23.66 18.76 4.38
C PRO A 409 -22.38 19.19 5.11
N ASP A 410 -22.27 18.92 6.41
CA ASP A 410 -21.12 19.28 7.22
C ASP A 410 -19.87 18.44 6.88
N ARG A 411 -18.68 19.07 6.89
CA ARG A 411 -17.41 18.41 6.53
C ARG A 411 -17.01 17.35 7.54
N ASP A 412 -17.22 17.62 8.82
CA ASP A 412 -16.75 16.76 9.89
C ASP A 412 -17.65 15.53 10.00
N ALA A 413 -18.94 15.66 9.68
CA ALA A 413 -19.86 14.54 9.59
C ALA A 413 -19.42 13.48 8.55
N VAL A 414 -19.00 13.89 7.35
CA VAL A 414 -18.54 12.94 6.33
C VAL A 414 -17.15 12.39 6.65
N GLU A 415 -16.26 13.19 7.24
CA GLU A 415 -14.95 12.71 7.68
C GLU A 415 -15.07 11.64 8.78
N ALA A 416 -15.94 11.84 9.76
CA ALA A 416 -16.22 10.86 10.80
C ALA A 416 -16.72 9.52 10.21
N LEU A 417 -17.65 9.58 9.25
CA LEU A 417 -18.17 8.40 8.56
C LEU A 417 -17.05 7.63 7.82
N ILE A 418 -16.18 8.35 7.12
CA ILE A 418 -15.06 7.75 6.38
C ILE A 418 -14.08 7.08 7.36
N ARG A 419 -13.69 7.77 8.44
CA ARG A 419 -12.74 7.23 9.41
C ARG A 419 -13.30 6.02 10.16
N GLU A 420 -14.59 5.99 10.42
CA GLU A 420 -15.28 4.83 11.01
C GLU A 420 -15.20 3.60 10.09
N ARG A 421 -15.47 3.78 8.79
CA ARG A 421 -15.52 2.66 7.83
C ARG A 421 -14.15 2.26 7.27
N GLN A 422 -13.23 3.21 7.17
CA GLN A 422 -11.87 3.05 6.67
C GLN A 422 -10.88 3.77 7.59
N PRO A 423 -10.45 3.14 8.69
CA PRO A 423 -9.52 3.74 9.64
C PRO A 423 -8.12 4.00 9.05
N ASN A 424 -7.76 3.28 7.99
CA ASN A 424 -6.49 3.42 7.27
C ASN A 424 -6.57 4.38 6.08
N VAL A 425 -7.50 5.34 6.11
CA VAL A 425 -7.66 6.35 5.06
C VAL A 425 -6.41 7.20 4.90
N PHE A 426 -6.00 7.44 3.65
CA PHE A 426 -4.87 8.30 3.32
C PHE A 426 -5.37 9.71 3.01
N THR A 427 -4.92 10.70 3.79
CA THR A 427 -5.13 12.10 3.45
C THR A 427 -4.17 12.55 2.34
N TYR A 428 -4.39 13.74 1.76
CA TYR A 428 -3.44 14.26 0.77
C TYR A 428 -2.05 14.52 1.38
N THR A 429 -2.01 14.91 2.65
CA THR A 429 -0.77 15.09 3.41
C THR A 429 -0.01 13.78 3.53
N ASP A 430 -0.71 12.67 3.83
CA ASP A 430 -0.11 11.34 3.90
C ASP A 430 0.45 10.92 2.54
N TRP A 431 -0.27 11.20 1.46
CA TRP A 431 0.25 10.99 0.11
C TRP A 431 1.53 11.80 -0.17
N LEU A 432 1.58 13.08 0.19
CA LEU A 432 2.77 13.92 -0.03
C LEU A 432 4.00 13.38 0.70
N ARG A 433 3.82 12.89 1.93
CA ARG A 433 4.88 12.22 2.71
C ARG A 433 5.33 10.93 2.04
N LEU A 434 4.39 10.08 1.64
CA LEU A 434 4.70 8.86 0.89
C LEU A 434 5.47 9.16 -0.40
N ASN A 435 5.05 10.18 -1.14
CA ASN A 435 5.71 10.63 -2.36
C ASN A 435 7.14 11.11 -2.10
N GLU A 436 7.39 11.83 -1.01
CA GLU A 436 8.74 12.24 -0.60
C GLU A 436 9.62 11.02 -0.31
N ILE A 437 9.12 10.05 0.47
CA ILE A 437 9.83 8.80 0.76
C ILE A 437 10.22 8.07 -0.53
N GLU A 438 9.29 7.93 -1.48
CA GLU A 438 9.57 7.31 -2.77
C GLU A 438 10.64 8.07 -3.56
N VAL A 439 10.55 9.40 -3.63
CA VAL A 439 11.49 10.25 -4.36
C VAL A 439 12.88 10.17 -3.75
N VAL A 440 13.00 10.31 -2.43
CA VAL A 440 14.28 10.23 -1.70
C VAL A 440 14.92 8.86 -1.89
N ASN A 441 14.15 7.77 -1.84
CA ASN A 441 14.67 6.43 -2.08
C ASN A 441 15.12 6.22 -3.52
N GLY A 442 14.40 6.77 -4.49
CA GLY A 442 14.81 6.75 -5.90
C GLY A 442 16.10 7.53 -6.14
N GLN A 443 16.22 8.74 -5.58
CA GLN A 443 17.39 9.60 -5.76
C GLN A 443 18.69 8.94 -5.29
N LYS A 444 18.65 8.18 -4.19
CA LYS A 444 19.79 7.38 -3.70
C LYS A 444 20.30 6.36 -4.74
N LEU A 445 19.44 5.94 -5.66
CA LEU A 445 19.72 4.97 -6.71
C LEU A 445 19.86 5.62 -8.10
N GLY A 446 19.85 6.97 -8.20
CA GLY A 446 19.88 7.67 -9.49
C GLY A 446 18.56 7.62 -10.27
N ARG A 447 17.44 7.34 -9.60
CA ARG A 447 16.11 7.16 -10.20
C ARG A 447 15.17 8.31 -9.80
N PRO A 448 14.13 8.64 -10.60
CA PRO A 448 13.18 9.69 -10.26
C PRO A 448 12.42 9.43 -8.94
N ARG A 449 12.11 8.16 -8.69
CA ARG A 449 11.48 7.65 -7.46
C ARG A 449 11.62 6.12 -7.40
N LEU A 450 11.49 5.57 -6.21
CA LEU A 450 11.32 4.14 -5.96
C LEU A 450 9.92 3.91 -5.38
N LYS A 451 9.02 3.31 -6.16
CA LYS A 451 7.61 3.17 -5.78
C LYS A 451 7.44 2.14 -4.66
N LEU A 452 6.63 2.48 -3.67
CA LEU A 452 6.08 1.50 -2.73
C LEU A 452 4.91 0.81 -3.42
N THR A 453 4.95 -0.51 -3.53
CA THR A 453 4.06 -1.28 -4.42
C THR A 453 3.02 -2.12 -3.69
N THR A 454 2.98 -2.08 -2.35
CA THR A 454 1.95 -2.75 -1.55
C THR A 454 1.35 -1.81 -0.51
N ILE A 455 0.07 -2.00 -0.17
CA ILE A 455 -0.61 -1.20 0.86
C ILE A 455 0.09 -1.32 2.23
N PRO A 456 0.47 -2.53 2.72
CA PRO A 456 1.18 -2.66 3.99
C PRO A 456 2.49 -1.86 4.01
N THR A 457 3.27 -1.88 2.92
CA THR A 457 4.51 -1.09 2.85
C THR A 457 4.26 0.41 2.87
N MET A 458 3.15 0.89 2.30
CA MET A 458 2.80 2.31 2.33
C MET A 458 2.40 2.74 3.74
N LEU A 459 1.57 1.94 4.43
CA LEU A 459 1.16 2.20 5.82
C LEU A 459 2.37 2.24 6.75
N SER A 460 3.22 1.21 6.71
CA SER A 460 4.43 1.15 7.54
C SER A 460 5.42 2.28 7.24
N ALA A 461 5.46 2.79 5.99
CA ALA A 461 6.32 3.92 5.65
C ALA A 461 5.87 5.22 6.35
N LEU A 462 4.56 5.45 6.43
CA LEU A 462 4.00 6.62 7.11
C LEU A 462 4.12 6.54 8.63
N GLU A 463 3.97 5.34 9.21
CA GLU A 463 4.19 5.10 10.64
C GLU A 463 5.64 5.38 11.07
N ARG A 464 6.62 5.03 10.23
CA ARG A 464 8.05 5.21 10.49
C ARG A 464 8.51 6.68 10.45
N GLU A 465 7.80 7.55 9.74
CA GLU A 465 8.20 8.96 9.59
C GLU A 465 7.53 9.88 10.62
N HIS A 466 6.37 9.50 11.16
CA HIS A 466 5.78 10.17 12.33
C HIS A 466 6.72 10.19 13.55
N VAL A 467 7.69 9.29 13.54
CA VAL A 467 8.73 9.09 14.55
C VAL A 467 9.92 10.05 14.42
N SER A 468 10.17 10.72 13.28
CA SER A 468 11.46 11.38 13.03
C SER A 468 11.57 12.87 13.40
N GLY A 469 10.58 13.46 14.09
CA GLY A 469 10.59 14.89 14.47
C GLY A 469 10.08 15.23 15.88
N ALA A 470 9.35 14.33 16.54
CA ALA A 470 8.93 14.49 17.94
C ALA A 470 9.87 13.71 18.85
N ARG A 471 10.18 14.24 20.05
CA ARG A 471 10.88 13.47 21.07
C ARG A 471 10.04 12.24 21.43
N LYS A 472 10.71 11.09 21.53
CA LYS A 472 10.07 9.83 21.91
C LYS A 472 9.44 9.96 23.30
N LYS A 473 8.30 9.32 23.53
CA LYS A 473 7.61 9.32 24.82
C LYS A 473 7.59 7.92 25.44
N ILE A 474 8.12 7.81 26.65
CA ILE A 474 8.12 6.60 27.46
C ILE A 474 7.11 6.78 28.59
N LEU A 475 6.08 5.94 28.65
CA LEU A 475 5.16 5.88 29.78
C LEU A 475 5.69 4.91 30.83
N LEU A 476 5.81 5.39 32.07
CA LEU A 476 6.08 4.55 33.23
C LEU A 476 4.91 4.61 34.21
N PRO A 477 4.02 3.62 34.20
CA PRO A 477 3.02 3.47 35.23
C PRO A 477 3.69 3.10 36.55
N THR A 478 3.43 3.86 37.62
CA THR A 478 3.99 3.61 38.94
C THR A 478 2.92 3.51 40.01
N ASP A 479 2.98 2.42 40.74
CA ASP A 479 2.34 2.26 42.04
C ASP A 479 3.35 2.45 43.18
N PHE A 480 4.55 2.99 42.92
CA PHE A 480 5.63 3.15 43.92
C PHE A 480 6.05 1.84 44.61
N SER A 481 5.85 0.69 43.96
CA SER A 481 6.43 -0.58 44.39
C SER A 481 7.89 -0.70 43.96
N ARG A 482 8.64 -1.63 44.58
CA ARG A 482 10.01 -1.94 44.17
C ARG A 482 10.12 -2.38 42.72
N SER A 483 9.12 -3.10 42.20
CA SER A 483 9.10 -3.50 40.78
C SER A 483 8.94 -2.29 39.86
N ALA A 484 8.14 -1.29 40.25
CA ALA A 484 8.04 -0.01 39.54
C ALA A 484 9.34 0.82 39.63
N GLU A 485 10.04 0.79 40.77
CA GLU A 485 11.36 1.42 40.91
C GLU A 485 12.41 0.79 39.98
N GLN A 486 12.42 -0.54 39.83
CA GLN A 486 13.30 -1.21 38.87
C GLN A 486 12.95 -0.82 37.43
N ALA A 487 11.67 -0.77 37.09
CA ALA A 487 11.22 -0.29 35.78
C ALA A 487 11.71 1.14 35.49
N LEU A 488 11.76 2.01 36.51
CA LEU A 488 12.22 3.39 36.37
C LEU A 488 13.69 3.49 35.98
N ILE A 489 14.54 2.65 36.58
CA ILE A 489 15.97 2.60 36.23
C ILE A 489 16.15 2.34 34.73
N HIS A 490 15.41 1.37 34.19
CA HIS A 490 15.49 1.04 32.77
C HIS A 490 14.83 2.11 31.86
N ALA A 491 13.71 2.71 32.29
CA ALA A 491 13.08 3.80 31.54
C ALA A 491 14.00 5.02 31.43
N VAL A 492 14.67 5.40 32.53
CA VAL A 492 15.66 6.49 32.55
C VAL A 492 16.85 6.16 31.64
N HIS A 493 17.32 4.91 31.66
CA HIS A 493 18.41 4.48 30.79
C HIS A 493 18.05 4.64 29.31
N LEU A 494 16.88 4.15 28.89
CA LEU A 494 16.37 4.32 27.52
C LEU A 494 16.16 5.80 27.17
N ALA A 495 15.58 6.58 28.09
CA ALA A 495 15.33 8.00 27.85
C ALA A 495 16.62 8.79 27.63
N LYS A 496 17.69 8.50 28.39
CA LYS A 496 19.02 9.09 28.17
C LYS A 496 19.60 8.74 26.80
N ARG A 497 19.40 7.50 26.31
CA ARG A 497 19.94 7.04 25.03
C ARG A 497 19.22 7.66 23.84
N TYR A 498 17.89 7.77 23.95
CA TYR A 498 17.00 8.17 22.87
C TYR A 498 16.51 9.62 22.97
N GLU A 499 16.99 10.38 23.96
CA GLU A 499 16.56 11.75 24.26
C GLU A 499 15.02 11.85 24.41
N ALA A 500 14.45 10.85 25.08
CA ALA A 500 13.01 10.66 25.22
C ALA A 500 12.44 11.43 26.42
N GLU A 501 11.15 11.77 26.37
CA GLU A 501 10.36 12.23 27.52
C GLU A 501 9.81 11.03 28.30
N ILE A 502 9.90 11.06 29.63
CA ILE A 502 9.29 10.05 30.51
C ILE A 502 8.02 10.64 31.12
N HIS A 503 6.88 10.00 30.87
CA HIS A 503 5.63 10.27 31.57
C HIS A 503 5.52 9.33 32.77
N LEU A 504 5.79 9.86 33.97
CA LEU A 504 5.68 9.11 35.22
C LEU A 504 4.22 9.17 35.72
N LEU A 505 3.46 8.12 35.40
CA LEU A 505 2.00 8.07 35.61
C LEU A 505 1.65 7.33 36.89
N ASN A 506 1.01 8.02 37.84
CA ASN A 506 0.32 7.41 38.97
C ASN A 506 -1.20 7.41 38.74
N VAL A 507 -1.82 6.24 38.75
CA VAL A 507 -3.28 6.09 38.58
C VAL A 507 -3.95 5.98 39.94
N ILE A 508 -4.98 6.80 40.15
CA ILE A 508 -5.80 6.82 41.36
C ILE A 508 -7.15 6.19 41.01
N VAL A 509 -7.38 4.99 41.54
CA VAL A 509 -8.66 4.27 41.42
C VAL A 509 -9.37 4.31 42.76
N PHE A 510 -10.67 4.61 42.72
CA PHE A 510 -11.55 4.54 43.88
C PHE A 510 -12.76 3.71 43.48
N HIS A 511 -13.03 2.63 44.21
CA HIS A 511 -14.25 1.84 44.05
C HIS A 511 -15.21 2.27 45.16
N ASP A 512 -16.41 2.74 44.79
CA ASP A 512 -17.46 3.05 45.77
C ASP A 512 -17.95 1.78 46.50
N ASP A 513 -17.68 0.60 45.93
CA ASP A 513 -18.04 -0.70 46.49
C ASP A 513 -16.78 -1.54 46.83
N ASP A 514 -16.25 -1.39 48.04
CA ASP A 514 -15.32 -2.38 48.62
C ASP A 514 -16.13 -3.61 49.08
N PRO A 515 -15.95 -4.80 48.47
CA PRO A 515 -16.70 -6.00 48.85
C PRO A 515 -16.37 -6.51 50.26
N PHE A 516 -15.33 -5.99 50.90
CA PHE A 516 -15.03 -6.28 52.31
C PHE A 516 -15.76 -5.35 53.28
N HIS A 517 -16.36 -4.25 52.80
CA HIS A 517 -17.07 -3.26 53.61
C HIS A 517 -18.42 -2.84 52.95
N PRO A 518 -19.34 -3.78 52.67
CA PRO A 518 -20.62 -3.43 52.07
C PRO A 518 -21.48 -2.63 53.06
N GLY A 519 -21.86 -1.40 52.69
CA GLY A 519 -22.89 -0.62 53.39
C GLY A 519 -22.41 0.46 54.37
N GLN A 520 -21.12 0.81 54.43
CA GLN A 520 -20.72 2.08 55.04
C GLN A 520 -20.66 3.16 53.95
N HIS A 521 -21.74 3.94 53.81
CA HIS A 521 -21.62 5.28 53.23
C HIS A 521 -20.65 6.08 54.11
N MET A 522 -19.37 6.06 53.78
CA MET A 522 -18.37 6.90 54.42
C MET A 522 -18.57 8.33 53.92
N GLU A 523 -18.99 9.23 54.82
CA GLU A 523 -19.12 10.68 54.57
C GLU A 523 -17.80 11.38 54.15
N ASN A 524 -16.68 10.66 54.02
CA ASN A 524 -15.33 11.21 53.78
C ASN A 524 -14.62 10.68 52.51
N SER A 525 -15.34 10.18 51.49
CA SER A 525 -14.73 9.69 50.24
C SER A 525 -13.87 10.76 49.52
N SER A 526 -14.22 12.04 49.65
CA SER A 526 -13.43 13.17 49.14
C SER A 526 -12.10 13.33 49.87
N ASP A 527 -12.07 13.14 51.18
CA ASP A 527 -10.87 13.33 52.01
C ASP A 527 -9.87 12.21 51.78
N ILE A 528 -10.35 10.97 51.61
CA ILE A 528 -9.51 9.83 51.25
C ILE A 528 -8.89 10.06 49.86
N LEU A 529 -9.69 10.50 48.88
CA LEU A 529 -9.20 10.78 47.53
C LEU A 529 -8.17 11.92 47.51
N ASN A 530 -8.41 12.99 48.26
CA ASN A 530 -7.48 14.11 48.40
C ASN A 530 -6.17 13.67 49.06
N LYS A 531 -6.26 12.83 50.10
CA LYS A 531 -5.09 12.24 50.76
C LYS A 531 -4.30 11.36 49.80
N LEU A 532 -4.95 10.48 49.02
CA LEU A 532 -4.29 9.65 48.01
C LEU A 532 -3.60 10.48 46.92
N LYS A 533 -4.25 11.54 46.43
CA LYS A 533 -3.65 12.49 45.48
C LYS A 533 -2.39 13.14 46.05
N GLN A 534 -2.48 13.66 47.28
CA GLN A 534 -1.36 14.33 47.94
C GLN A 534 -0.18 13.37 48.16
N LEU A 535 -0.41 12.20 48.74
CA LEU A 535 0.63 11.17 48.93
C LEU A 535 1.27 10.74 47.61
N GLY A 536 0.48 10.60 46.55
CA GLY A 536 1.00 10.30 45.23
C GLY A 536 1.86 11.44 44.67
N ALA A 537 1.50 12.69 44.91
CA ALA A 537 2.21 13.85 44.39
C ALA A 537 3.56 14.01 45.09
N GLU A 538 3.58 13.87 46.42
CA GLU A 538 4.79 13.88 47.23
C GLU A 538 5.80 12.82 46.76
N LYS A 539 5.34 11.60 46.48
CA LYS A 539 6.20 10.52 45.95
C LYS A 539 6.68 10.78 44.53
N LEU A 540 5.83 11.34 43.66
CA LEU A 540 6.24 11.73 42.30
C LEU A 540 7.31 12.84 42.35
N ASP A 541 7.20 13.78 43.30
CA ASP A 541 8.18 14.84 43.52
C ASP A 541 9.51 14.32 44.05
N GLU A 542 9.48 13.37 44.99
CA GLU A 542 10.66 12.67 45.50
C GLU A 542 11.40 11.97 44.36
N ILE A 543 10.68 11.17 43.55
CA ILE A 543 11.26 10.47 42.39
C ILE A 543 11.79 11.47 41.36
N SER A 544 11.00 12.48 41.00
CA SER A 544 11.39 13.47 40.01
C SER A 544 12.68 14.19 40.44
N THR A 545 12.81 14.54 41.72
CA THR A 545 14.00 15.21 42.26
C THR A 545 15.22 14.28 42.26
N ALA A 546 15.05 13.01 42.63
CA ALA A 546 16.13 12.02 42.61
C ALA A 546 16.67 11.73 41.20
N TYR A 547 15.83 11.90 40.17
CA TYR A 547 16.17 11.62 38.77
C TYR A 547 16.22 12.87 37.88
N THR A 548 16.29 14.08 38.44
CA THR A 548 16.45 15.33 37.68
C THR A 548 17.80 15.97 37.99
N ALA A 549 18.66 16.10 36.98
CA ALA A 549 19.94 16.81 37.06
C ALA A 549 20.03 17.93 36.02
N PRO A 550 20.78 19.03 36.27
CA PRO A 550 20.88 20.18 35.35
C PRO A 550 21.34 19.83 33.92
N ASP A 551 22.18 18.80 33.78
CA ASP A 551 22.80 18.40 32.50
C ASP A 551 22.14 17.16 31.86
N GLN A 552 20.89 16.84 32.24
CA GLN A 552 20.22 15.64 31.75
C GLN A 552 19.71 15.78 30.31
N ARG A 553 19.78 14.69 29.54
CA ARG A 553 19.35 14.62 28.13
C ARG A 553 17.92 14.12 27.93
N TYR A 554 17.10 14.10 28.98
CA TYR A 554 15.72 13.63 28.94
C TYR A 554 14.83 14.51 29.81
N GLU A 555 13.52 14.46 29.59
CA GLU A 555 12.52 15.17 30.40
C GLU A 555 11.69 14.18 31.20
N LEU A 556 11.29 14.56 32.42
CA LEU A 556 10.44 13.75 33.29
C LEU A 556 9.17 14.54 33.63
N LYS A 557 8.05 14.12 33.05
CA LYS A 557 6.71 14.67 33.26
C LYS A 557 5.98 13.85 34.33
N LYS A 558 5.63 14.48 35.44
CA LYS A 558 4.81 13.89 36.51
C LYS A 558 3.34 13.92 36.12
N VAL A 559 2.65 12.79 36.20
CA VAL A 559 1.24 12.70 35.81
C VAL A 559 0.45 11.94 36.87
N GLN A 560 -0.67 12.51 37.29
CA GLN A 560 -1.69 11.80 38.06
C GLN A 560 -2.99 11.77 37.27
N GLN A 561 -3.55 10.58 37.07
CA GLN A 561 -4.88 10.43 36.49
C GLN A 561 -5.81 9.65 37.42
N ARG A 562 -7.06 10.09 37.44
CA ARG A 562 -8.16 9.31 38.03
C ARG A 562 -8.81 8.48 36.94
N GLY A 563 -9.17 7.24 37.25
CA GLY A 563 -10.04 6.44 36.39
C GLY A 563 -10.63 5.22 37.09
N ASP A 564 -11.46 4.50 36.35
CA ASP A 564 -12.27 3.40 36.88
C ASP A 564 -11.45 2.11 37.09
N SER A 565 -10.34 1.95 36.36
CA SER A 565 -9.40 0.83 36.50
C SER A 565 -7.99 1.28 36.13
N VAL A 566 -6.97 0.70 36.78
CA VAL A 566 -5.56 1.06 36.53
C VAL A 566 -5.16 0.75 35.09
N ASP A 567 -5.50 -0.44 34.59
CA ASP A 567 -5.20 -0.90 33.24
C ASP A 567 -5.89 -0.05 32.16
N GLY A 568 -7.19 0.21 32.32
CA GLY A 568 -7.94 1.03 31.36
C GLY A 568 -7.40 2.46 31.27
N THR A 569 -7.04 3.06 32.41
CA THR A 569 -6.45 4.40 32.44
C THR A 569 -5.06 4.44 31.80
N ILE A 570 -4.20 3.44 32.05
CA ILE A 570 -2.88 3.38 31.41
C ILE A 570 -3.01 3.26 29.88
N LEU A 571 -3.89 2.39 29.38
CA LEU A 571 -4.09 2.20 27.94
C LEU A 571 -4.64 3.46 27.28
N LYS A 572 -5.67 4.06 27.88
CA LYS A 572 -6.26 5.30 27.40
C LYS A 572 -5.23 6.44 27.36
N TYR A 573 -4.44 6.58 28.42
CA TYR A 573 -3.38 7.59 28.48
C TYR A 573 -2.32 7.35 27.40
N ALA A 574 -1.92 6.09 27.19
CA ALA A 574 -0.94 5.73 26.17
C ALA A 574 -1.40 6.11 24.76
N GLU A 575 -2.69 5.99 24.48
CA GLU A 575 -3.30 6.38 23.21
C GLU A 575 -3.45 7.91 23.09
N GLU A 576 -4.04 8.57 24.10
CA GLU A 576 -4.30 10.02 24.09
C GLU A 576 -3.02 10.87 24.01
N GLU A 577 -1.96 10.44 24.70
CA GLU A 577 -0.69 11.18 24.77
C GLU A 577 0.35 10.66 23.77
N ASP A 578 -0.06 9.74 22.90
CA ASP A 578 0.74 9.24 21.79
C ASP A 578 2.06 8.59 22.26
N ILE A 579 2.00 7.69 23.24
CA ILE A 579 3.16 7.06 23.89
C ILE A 579 3.84 6.04 22.98
N ASP A 580 5.18 6.09 22.89
CA ASP A 580 5.98 5.23 22.01
C ASP A 580 6.47 3.93 22.67
N LEU A 581 6.57 3.90 24.01
CA LEU A 581 6.96 2.71 24.80
C LEU A 581 6.34 2.76 26.19
N ILE A 582 5.83 1.63 26.67
CA ILE A 582 5.49 1.46 28.09
C ILE A 582 6.60 0.67 28.78
N VAL A 583 7.12 1.19 29.88
CA VAL A 583 8.07 0.48 30.75
C VAL A 583 7.42 0.23 32.10
N MET A 584 7.29 -1.03 32.51
CA MET A 584 6.58 -1.36 33.74
C MET A 584 7.12 -2.60 34.47
N GLY A 585 6.85 -2.65 35.76
CA GLY A 585 7.06 -3.86 36.57
C GLY A 585 6.08 -4.97 36.21
N THR A 586 6.51 -6.23 36.35
CA THR A 586 5.63 -7.40 36.16
C THR A 586 4.65 -7.61 37.31
N HIS A 587 4.87 -6.97 38.47
CA HIS A 587 4.05 -7.08 39.68
C HIS A 587 3.86 -5.69 40.33
N GLY A 588 2.82 -5.56 41.15
CA GLY A 588 2.54 -4.34 41.94
C GLY A 588 2.44 -4.62 43.45
N ARG A 589 1.98 -3.65 44.24
CA ARG A 589 1.95 -3.68 45.73
C ARG A 589 1.29 -4.89 46.41
N ARG A 590 0.48 -5.69 45.70
CA ARG A 590 -0.29 -6.83 46.28
C ARG A 590 0.38 -8.21 46.11
N GLY A 591 1.61 -8.30 45.59
CA GLY A 591 2.21 -9.57 45.16
C GLY A 591 2.48 -10.60 46.28
N ILE A 592 1.79 -11.75 46.26
CA ILE A 592 2.06 -12.92 47.14
C ILE A 592 2.66 -14.13 46.37
N ASN A 593 2.85 -14.11 45.05
CA ASN A 593 3.50 -15.23 44.35
C ASN A 593 4.30 -14.78 43.12
N GLN A 594 5.59 -15.12 43.05
CA GLN A 594 6.49 -14.85 41.92
C GLN A 594 6.18 -15.69 40.65
N LEU A 595 5.03 -16.37 40.61
CA LEU A 595 4.65 -17.33 39.56
C LEU A 595 3.56 -16.80 38.61
N VAL A 596 2.99 -15.61 38.86
CA VAL A 596 1.88 -15.04 38.06
C VAL A 596 2.10 -13.55 37.84
N ILE A 597 2.21 -13.11 36.57
CA ILE A 597 2.23 -11.68 36.21
C ILE A 597 1.00 -10.97 36.80
N GLY A 598 1.18 -9.75 37.29
CA GLY A 598 0.05 -8.94 37.76
C GLY A 598 -1.01 -8.81 36.67
N SER A 599 -2.30 -8.88 37.06
CA SER A 599 -3.42 -8.80 36.12
C SER A 599 -3.40 -7.53 35.25
N ILE A 600 -2.79 -6.45 35.75
CA ILE A 600 -2.58 -5.20 35.01
C ILE A 600 -1.49 -5.39 33.95
N ALA A 601 -0.30 -5.87 34.31
CA ALA A 601 0.81 -6.03 33.38
C ALA A 601 0.48 -7.00 32.22
N ASP A 602 -0.24 -8.10 32.51
CA ASP A 602 -0.74 -9.03 31.47
C ASP A 602 -1.62 -8.29 30.45
N LYS A 603 -2.59 -7.51 30.93
CA LYS A 603 -3.48 -6.71 30.08
C LYS A 603 -2.75 -5.64 29.29
N ILE A 604 -1.77 -4.95 29.88
CA ILE A 604 -0.98 -3.92 29.18
C ILE A 604 -0.13 -4.55 28.08
N VAL A 605 0.61 -5.62 28.38
CA VAL A 605 1.42 -6.36 27.37
C VAL A 605 0.55 -6.88 26.22
N ARG A 606 -0.71 -7.20 26.50
CA ARG A 606 -1.69 -7.66 25.51
C ARG A 606 -2.29 -6.52 24.68
N LEU A 607 -2.72 -5.43 25.31
CA LEU A 607 -3.60 -4.42 24.72
C LEU A 607 -2.93 -3.09 24.37
N ALA A 608 -1.73 -2.82 24.88
CA ALA A 608 -1.06 -1.53 24.63
C ALA A 608 -0.86 -1.27 23.13
N PRO A 609 -1.05 -0.02 22.67
CA PRO A 609 -0.88 0.39 21.27
C PRO A 609 0.59 0.55 20.86
N CYS A 610 1.54 0.29 21.77
CA CYS A 610 2.98 0.43 21.55
C CYS A 610 3.73 -0.72 22.26
N PRO A 611 5.04 -0.92 22.00
CA PRO A 611 5.83 -1.96 22.64
C PRO A 611 5.82 -1.80 24.17
N VAL A 612 5.99 -2.93 24.87
CA VAL A 612 6.02 -2.95 26.34
C VAL A 612 7.31 -3.61 26.80
N MET A 613 8.11 -2.89 27.59
CA MET A 613 9.24 -3.45 28.31
C MET A 613 8.81 -3.81 29.74
N THR A 614 8.94 -5.08 30.09
CA THR A 614 8.60 -5.59 31.41
C THR A 614 9.85 -5.92 32.22
N VAL A 615 9.81 -5.63 33.52
CA VAL A 615 10.94 -5.81 34.45
C VAL A 615 10.49 -6.62 35.67
N LEU A 616 11.27 -7.63 36.06
CA LEU A 616 11.02 -8.48 37.24
C LEU A 616 11.77 -7.94 38.48
N GLU A 617 11.17 -8.09 39.67
CA GLU A 617 11.65 -7.53 40.96
C GLU A 617 12.86 -8.27 41.59
N GLN A 618 13.75 -8.89 40.83
CA GLN A 618 14.95 -9.50 41.42
C GLN A 618 16.14 -8.52 41.36
N LYS A 619 17.19 -8.76 42.15
CA LYS A 619 18.44 -7.97 42.16
C LYS A 619 19.14 -8.08 40.81
N THR A 620 18.58 -7.45 39.79
CA THR A 620 19.24 -7.28 38.51
C THR A 620 20.32 -6.25 38.76
N ILE A 621 21.58 -6.70 38.65
CA ILE A 621 22.71 -5.79 38.54
C ILE A 621 22.32 -4.87 37.39
N ALA A 622 22.12 -3.58 37.69
CA ALA A 622 21.88 -2.59 36.66
C ALA A 622 23.11 -2.59 35.76
N HIS A 623 23.09 -3.38 34.69
CA HIS A 623 24.08 -3.24 33.64
C HIS A 623 23.82 -1.86 33.05
N GLU A 624 24.74 -0.93 33.30
CA GLU A 624 24.70 0.43 32.78
C GLU A 624 24.62 0.48 31.25
N THR A 625 24.76 -0.67 30.56
CA THR A 625 24.61 -0.84 29.11
C THR A 625 24.03 -2.22 28.76
N ILE A 626 23.22 -2.29 27.70
CA ILE A 626 22.78 -3.54 27.06
C ILE A 626 23.95 -4.06 26.21
N ARG A 627 24.41 -5.31 26.42
CA ARG A 627 25.54 -5.90 25.68
C ARG A 627 25.15 -7.16 24.91
N GLN A 628 24.22 -7.94 25.44
CA GLN A 628 23.75 -9.20 24.87
C GLN A 628 22.23 -9.19 24.74
N ILE A 629 21.72 -9.31 23.52
CA ILE A 629 20.27 -9.31 23.24
C ILE A 629 19.87 -10.67 22.70
N LEU A 630 19.00 -11.36 23.43
CA LEU A 630 18.41 -12.62 22.99
C LEU A 630 17.18 -12.36 22.12
N VAL A 631 17.17 -12.97 20.93
CA VAL A 631 16.03 -12.94 20.01
C VAL A 631 15.60 -14.38 19.71
N PRO A 632 14.47 -14.85 20.27
CA PRO A 632 13.89 -16.13 19.88
C PRO A 632 13.37 -16.09 18.44
N ILE A 633 13.84 -17.01 17.61
CA ILE A 633 13.48 -17.12 16.19
C ILE A 633 12.62 -18.35 15.96
N ASP A 634 11.42 -18.14 15.43
CA ASP A 634 10.49 -19.18 15.00
C ASP A 634 10.20 -19.12 13.49
N PHE A 635 10.97 -18.31 12.75
CA PHE A 635 10.83 -18.03 11.31
C PHE A 635 9.49 -17.42 10.88
N SER A 636 8.65 -16.99 11.81
CA SER A 636 7.44 -16.23 11.52
C SER A 636 7.73 -14.76 11.21
N ASN A 637 6.76 -14.07 10.62
CA ASN A 637 6.81 -12.61 10.46
C ASN A 637 6.92 -11.88 11.80
N TYR A 638 6.45 -12.47 12.91
CA TYR A 638 6.53 -11.90 14.24
C TYR A 638 7.94 -11.95 14.82
N SER A 639 8.66 -13.07 14.69
CA SER A 639 10.08 -13.11 15.08
C SER A 639 10.95 -12.25 14.15
N ARG A 640 10.56 -12.06 12.88
CA ARG A 640 11.20 -11.07 11.98
C ARG A 640 11.03 -9.64 12.47
N LEU A 641 9.84 -9.31 12.96
CA LEU A 641 9.56 -8.01 13.55
C LEU A 641 10.39 -7.80 14.83
N ALA A 642 10.43 -8.79 15.72
CA ALA A 642 11.28 -8.75 16.92
C ALA A 642 12.76 -8.55 16.56
N LEU A 643 13.24 -9.24 15.53
CA LEU A 643 14.61 -9.10 15.03
C LEU A 643 14.89 -7.70 14.48
N THR A 644 13.93 -7.06 13.82
CA THR A 644 14.06 -5.67 13.33
C THR A 644 14.34 -4.70 14.48
N HIS A 645 13.56 -4.79 15.56
CA HIS A 645 13.74 -3.98 16.77
C HIS A 645 15.08 -4.31 17.46
N ALA A 646 15.40 -5.60 17.59
CA ALA A 646 16.64 -6.05 18.19
C ALA A 646 17.88 -5.54 17.46
N LYS A 647 17.90 -5.57 16.11
CA LYS A 647 19.00 -5.03 15.30
C LYS A 647 19.25 -3.56 15.57
N LYS A 648 18.18 -2.78 15.72
CA LYS A 648 18.30 -1.35 15.97
C LYS A 648 18.75 -1.06 17.40
N ILE A 649 18.20 -1.75 18.41
CA ILE A 649 18.72 -1.68 19.80
C ILE A 649 20.20 -2.08 19.83
N ALA A 650 20.57 -3.17 19.14
CA ALA A 650 21.94 -3.65 19.06
C ALA A 650 22.87 -2.61 18.45
N ALA A 651 22.49 -1.97 17.36
CA ALA A 651 23.25 -0.89 16.75
C ALA A 651 23.40 0.32 17.70
N ASP A 652 22.34 0.68 18.43
CA ASP A 652 22.37 1.82 19.35
C ASP A 652 23.21 1.54 20.60
N TYR A 653 23.29 0.29 21.07
CA TYR A 653 24.07 -0.07 22.25
C TYR A 653 25.42 -0.70 21.94
N ASN A 654 25.73 -0.90 20.64
CA ASN A 654 26.85 -1.73 20.19
C ASN A 654 26.82 -3.13 20.86
N ALA A 655 25.62 -3.70 20.94
CA ALA A 655 25.35 -4.99 21.57
C ALA A 655 25.40 -6.12 20.54
N ARG A 656 25.64 -7.34 21.02
CA ARG A 656 25.60 -8.57 20.23
C ARG A 656 24.22 -9.18 20.24
N LEU A 657 23.83 -9.82 19.14
CA LEU A 657 22.61 -10.61 19.06
C LEU A 657 22.88 -12.09 19.32
N GLN A 658 22.04 -12.71 20.15
CA GLN A 658 21.97 -14.16 20.34
C GLN A 658 20.66 -14.62 19.69
N LEU A 659 20.72 -15.21 18.49
CA LEU A 659 19.54 -15.72 17.80
C LEU A 659 19.32 -17.17 18.20
N LEU A 660 18.18 -17.47 18.83
CA LEU A 660 17.86 -18.80 19.34
C LEU A 660 16.67 -19.40 18.61
N HIS A 661 16.88 -20.52 17.93
CA HIS A 661 15.79 -21.35 17.42
C HIS A 661 15.60 -22.58 18.31
N VAL A 662 14.37 -22.84 18.75
CA VAL A 662 14.03 -24.02 19.56
C VAL A 662 13.23 -25.00 18.71
N VAL A 663 13.81 -26.17 18.44
CA VAL A 663 13.16 -27.29 17.77
C VAL A 663 12.24 -27.99 18.75
N GLN A 664 10.93 -27.98 18.48
CA GLN A 664 9.94 -28.52 19.39
C GLN A 664 9.89 -30.05 19.33
N GLU A 665 10.03 -30.71 20.48
CA GLU A 665 9.79 -32.15 20.59
C GLU A 665 8.32 -32.49 20.31
N VAL A 666 8.08 -33.38 19.34
CA VAL A 666 6.74 -33.94 19.09
C VAL A 666 6.52 -35.11 20.05
N ILE A 667 5.94 -34.85 21.22
CA ILE A 667 5.51 -35.89 22.15
C ILE A 667 4.29 -36.62 21.53
N ARG A 668 4.50 -37.82 20.97
CA ARG A 668 3.41 -38.68 20.51
C ARG A 668 2.85 -39.53 21.66
N PRO A 669 1.53 -39.69 21.80
CA PRO A 669 0.93 -40.61 22.77
C PRO A 669 1.46 -42.04 22.60
N THR A 670 1.71 -42.74 23.69
CA THR A 670 2.34 -44.07 23.75
C THR A 670 1.65 -45.14 22.90
N PHE A 671 0.35 -44.99 22.59
CA PHE A 671 -0.43 -45.89 21.74
C PHE A 671 -0.02 -45.90 20.25
N TYR A 672 0.78 -44.92 19.79
CA TYR A 672 1.29 -44.90 18.41
C TYR A 672 2.45 -45.88 18.16
N TYR A 673 2.97 -46.55 19.20
CA TYR A 673 4.04 -47.54 19.08
C TYR A 673 3.47 -48.96 19.11
N ALA A 674 3.00 -49.43 17.94
CA ALA A 674 2.68 -50.84 17.69
C ALA A 674 3.77 -51.56 16.86
N SER A 675 4.91 -50.92 16.62
CA SER A 675 6.06 -51.52 15.91
C SER A 675 7.37 -50.97 16.46
N ASP A 676 8.38 -51.85 16.51
CA ASP A 676 9.61 -51.74 17.30
C ASP A 676 10.60 -50.63 16.94
N HIS A 677 10.25 -49.60 16.15
CA HIS A 677 11.08 -48.38 16.05
C HIS A 677 10.25 -47.15 15.67
N PRO A 678 10.22 -46.09 16.51
CA PRO A 678 9.76 -44.77 16.09
C PRO A 678 10.75 -44.17 15.07
N PRO A 679 10.30 -43.57 13.95
CA PRO A 679 11.04 -42.44 13.41
C PRO A 679 10.72 -41.26 14.32
N ALA A 680 11.46 -41.14 15.43
CA ALA A 680 11.63 -39.83 16.03
C ALA A 680 12.27 -38.96 14.94
N LEU A 681 11.77 -37.76 14.71
CA LEU A 681 12.58 -36.70 14.11
C LEU A 681 13.73 -36.48 15.10
N GLN A 682 14.78 -37.31 15.04
CA GLN A 682 15.97 -37.09 15.84
C GLN A 682 16.52 -35.74 15.43
N PHE A 683 16.81 -34.89 16.40
CA PHE A 683 17.63 -33.71 16.19
C PHE A 683 18.93 -34.13 15.49
N THR A 684 19.01 -33.91 14.19
CA THR A 684 20.20 -34.24 13.39
C THR A 684 21.10 -33.02 13.30
N PRO A 685 22.42 -33.19 13.23
CA PRO A 685 23.34 -32.08 12.95
C PRO A 685 22.95 -31.28 11.70
N GLN A 686 22.39 -31.96 10.69
CA GLN A 686 21.89 -31.37 9.45
C GLN A 686 20.70 -30.42 9.66
N LEU A 687 19.80 -30.73 10.60
CA LEU A 687 18.67 -29.86 10.93
C LEU A 687 19.15 -28.59 11.63
N ALA A 688 20.12 -28.73 12.54
CA ALA A 688 20.73 -27.59 13.23
C ALA A 688 21.48 -26.67 12.25
N GLU A 689 22.27 -27.23 11.32
CA GLU A 689 22.94 -26.46 10.27
C GLU A 689 21.95 -25.69 9.39
N ARG A 690 20.85 -26.33 8.97
CA ARG A 690 19.78 -25.68 8.18
C ARG A 690 19.09 -24.56 8.94
N ALA A 691 18.77 -24.77 10.22
CA ALA A 691 18.15 -23.76 11.06
C ALA A 691 19.10 -22.56 11.27
N THR A 692 20.40 -22.82 11.48
CA THR A 692 21.43 -21.78 11.56
C THR A 692 21.51 -20.96 10.27
N GLN A 693 21.58 -21.62 9.11
CA GLN A 693 21.60 -20.93 7.81
C GLN A 693 20.33 -20.09 7.61
N ALA A 694 19.15 -20.64 7.94
CA ALA A 694 17.90 -19.90 7.83
C ALA A 694 17.85 -18.67 8.76
N MET A 695 18.43 -18.75 9.97
CA MET A 695 18.55 -17.59 10.86
C MET A 695 19.52 -16.55 10.30
N GLN A 696 20.61 -16.97 9.65
CA GLN A 696 21.54 -16.07 8.99
C GLN A 696 20.86 -15.33 7.82
N ASP A 697 20.19 -16.05 6.92
CA ASP A 697 19.44 -15.47 5.81
C ASP A 697 18.36 -14.50 6.32
N MET A 698 17.71 -14.85 7.44
CA MET A 698 16.73 -14.00 8.09
C MET A 698 17.34 -12.73 8.68
N LEU A 699 18.52 -12.79 9.30
CA LEU A 699 19.26 -11.63 9.79
C LEU A 699 19.65 -10.69 8.65
N GLU A 700 20.20 -11.25 7.56
CA GLU A 700 20.66 -10.52 6.37
C GLU A 700 19.49 -9.88 5.61
N GLY A 701 18.38 -10.60 5.44
CA GLY A 701 17.18 -10.11 4.75
C GLY A 701 16.28 -9.20 5.58
N THR A 702 16.52 -9.06 6.89
CA THR A 702 15.76 -8.14 7.74
C THR A 702 16.35 -6.73 7.67
N VAL A 703 15.51 -5.70 7.54
CA VAL A 703 15.98 -4.30 7.42
C VAL A 703 16.82 -3.86 8.63
N GLY A 704 17.81 -2.99 8.38
CA GLY A 704 18.69 -2.41 9.41
C GLY A 704 20.14 -2.90 9.36
N ILE A 705 21.01 -2.25 10.11
CA ILE A 705 22.43 -2.62 10.22
C ILE A 705 22.54 -3.99 10.89
N ASN A 706 23.32 -4.92 10.32
CA ASN A 706 23.59 -6.22 10.91
C ASN A 706 24.64 -6.06 12.03
N PRO A 707 24.28 -6.26 13.31
CA PRO A 707 25.26 -6.31 14.40
C PRO A 707 26.01 -7.66 14.40
N GLU A 708 27.03 -7.76 15.25
CA GLU A 708 27.65 -9.06 15.56
C GLU A 708 26.60 -10.00 16.15
N ALA A 709 26.48 -11.21 15.60
CA ALA A 709 25.42 -12.16 15.93
C ALA A 709 25.97 -13.58 16.10
N GLU A 710 25.45 -14.27 17.11
CA GLU A 710 25.69 -15.69 17.38
C GLU A 710 24.39 -16.47 17.21
N PHE A 711 24.47 -17.66 16.62
CA PHE A 711 23.31 -18.47 16.25
C PHE A 711 23.27 -19.75 17.08
N PHE A 712 22.12 -20.03 17.70
CA PHE A 712 21.93 -21.16 18.60
C PHE A 712 20.68 -21.94 18.19
N VAL A 713 20.82 -23.27 18.17
CA VAL A 713 19.70 -24.19 17.95
C VAL A 713 19.64 -25.16 19.11
N THR A 714 18.51 -25.19 19.81
CA THR A 714 18.26 -26.13 20.91
C THR A 714 17.03 -26.98 20.64
N GLU A 715 16.92 -28.13 21.31
CA GLU A 715 15.74 -29.00 21.27
C GLU A 715 15.01 -28.90 22.61
N GLY A 716 13.68 -28.80 22.57
CA GLY A 716 12.86 -28.77 23.78
C GLY A 716 11.60 -27.92 23.65
N HIS A 717 11.04 -27.50 24.79
CA HIS A 717 9.87 -26.65 24.80
C HIS A 717 10.28 -25.16 24.74
N PRO A 718 9.85 -24.34 23.75
CA PRO A 718 10.32 -22.97 23.55
C PRO A 718 10.32 -22.09 24.80
N ARG A 719 9.22 -22.09 25.57
CA ARG A 719 9.12 -21.29 26.80
C ARG A 719 10.16 -21.61 27.88
N THR A 720 10.62 -22.86 27.95
CA THR A 720 11.61 -23.31 28.94
C THR A 720 13.01 -23.00 28.41
N GLU A 721 13.28 -23.39 27.17
CA GLU A 721 14.59 -23.18 26.53
C GLU A 721 14.96 -21.71 26.42
N ILE A 722 14.02 -20.81 26.10
CA ILE A 722 14.30 -19.36 26.03
C ILE A 722 14.73 -18.82 27.40
N LEU A 723 14.06 -19.22 28.48
CA LEU A 723 14.37 -18.76 29.83
C LEU A 723 15.72 -19.32 30.32
N ASP A 724 15.92 -20.62 30.14
CA ASP A 724 17.15 -21.29 30.54
C ASP A 724 18.36 -20.83 29.71
N PHE A 725 18.14 -20.50 28.43
CA PHE A 725 19.16 -19.91 27.59
C PHE A 725 19.53 -18.50 28.06
N ALA A 726 18.55 -17.63 28.30
CA ALA A 726 18.79 -16.26 28.77
C ALA A 726 19.62 -16.24 30.06
N ASP A 727 19.32 -17.15 30.99
CA ASP A 727 20.07 -17.29 32.24
C ASP A 727 21.48 -17.84 32.04
N ARG A 728 21.65 -18.89 31.21
CA ARG A 728 22.95 -19.53 30.94
C ARG A 728 23.91 -18.63 30.15
N HIS A 729 23.38 -17.86 29.22
CA HIS A 729 24.14 -17.00 28.31
C HIS A 729 24.18 -15.53 28.77
N HIS A 730 23.69 -15.24 29.98
CA HIS A 730 23.69 -13.92 30.59
C HIS A 730 23.13 -12.83 29.66
N SER A 731 21.97 -13.09 29.04
CA SER A 731 21.33 -12.12 28.15
C SER A 731 20.82 -10.91 28.96
N ASP A 732 21.16 -9.69 28.53
CA ASP A 732 20.77 -8.45 29.20
C ASP A 732 19.34 -8.03 28.85
N LEU A 733 18.84 -8.46 27.69
CA LEU A 733 17.52 -8.12 27.16
C LEU A 733 16.99 -9.28 26.31
N ILE A 734 15.72 -9.63 26.49
CA ILE A 734 15.01 -10.50 25.54
C ILE A 734 14.10 -9.64 24.67
N VAL A 735 14.24 -9.73 23.34
CA VAL A 735 13.33 -9.08 22.39
C VAL A 735 12.46 -10.15 21.74
N ILE A 736 11.15 -10.06 21.96
CA ILE A 736 10.19 -11.09 21.53
C ILE A 736 8.88 -10.44 21.07
N ALA A 737 8.15 -11.06 20.15
CA ALA A 737 6.82 -10.60 19.75
C ALA A 737 5.70 -11.17 20.64
N THR A 738 4.54 -10.51 20.66
CA THR A 738 3.35 -11.00 21.39
C THR A 738 2.82 -12.34 20.86
N HIS A 739 3.14 -12.70 19.62
CA HIS A 739 2.71 -13.90 18.92
C HIS A 739 3.87 -14.57 18.17
N GLY A 740 3.68 -15.83 17.76
CA GLY A 740 4.62 -16.61 16.96
C GLY A 740 3.86 -17.53 15.98
N LEU A 741 4.45 -18.67 15.62
CA LEU A 741 3.93 -19.65 14.64
C LEU A 741 2.45 -20.08 14.81
N SER A 742 1.91 -20.10 16.03
CA SER A 742 0.56 -20.64 16.34
C SER A 742 -0.51 -19.57 16.62
N GLY A 743 -0.25 -18.29 16.34
CA GLY A 743 -1.14 -17.18 16.72
C GLY A 743 -2.36 -16.99 15.79
N PHE A 744 -3.57 -17.06 16.34
CA PHE A 744 -4.80 -16.57 15.71
C PHE A 744 -4.91 -15.03 15.86
N GLU A 745 -5.58 -14.36 14.91
CA GLU A 745 -5.72 -12.89 14.79
C GLU A 745 -6.49 -12.18 15.93
N ASN A 746 -6.78 -12.84 17.05
CA ASN A 746 -7.53 -12.27 18.16
C ASN A 746 -6.67 -12.13 19.42
N LEU A 747 -6.54 -10.89 19.91
CA LEU A 747 -6.42 -10.39 21.29
C LEU A 747 -5.76 -11.25 22.41
N LEU A 748 -5.21 -12.46 22.27
CA LEU A 748 -4.66 -13.27 23.38
C LEU A 748 -3.12 -13.33 23.32
N LEU A 749 -2.44 -13.13 24.45
CA LEU A 749 -0.98 -13.22 24.51
C LEU A 749 -0.51 -14.66 24.22
N GLY A 750 0.46 -14.83 23.31
CA GLY A 750 1.01 -16.14 22.97
C GLY A 750 1.55 -16.88 24.20
N SER A 751 1.33 -18.19 24.27
CA SER A 751 1.67 -19.02 25.45
C SER A 751 3.16 -19.01 25.79
N THR A 752 4.04 -18.89 24.79
CA THR A 752 5.49 -18.73 24.97
C THR A 752 5.82 -17.35 25.53
N THR A 753 5.40 -16.27 24.86
CA THR A 753 5.67 -14.89 25.28
C THR A 753 5.14 -14.60 26.68
N GLY A 754 3.91 -15.04 26.99
CA GLY A 754 3.34 -14.87 28.32
C GLY A 754 4.16 -15.54 29.43
N MET A 755 4.78 -16.69 29.17
CA MET A 755 5.66 -17.34 30.14
C MET A 755 7.02 -16.64 30.25
N VAL A 756 7.59 -16.17 29.14
CA VAL A 756 8.86 -15.43 29.13
C VAL A 756 8.74 -14.13 29.91
N VAL A 757 7.71 -13.33 29.64
CA VAL A 757 7.41 -12.08 30.37
C VAL A 757 7.22 -12.32 31.88
N ARG A 758 6.69 -13.49 32.28
CA ARG A 758 6.45 -13.83 33.69
C ARG A 758 7.72 -14.19 34.47
N ARG A 759 8.72 -14.79 33.82
CA ARG A 759 9.80 -15.51 34.51
C ARG A 759 11.21 -15.06 34.13
N ALA A 760 11.37 -14.31 33.05
CA ALA A 760 12.69 -13.82 32.64
C ALA A 760 13.30 -12.95 33.75
N LYS A 761 14.58 -13.20 34.06
CA LYS A 761 15.33 -12.44 35.06
C LYS A 761 15.85 -11.12 34.52
N CYS A 762 16.06 -11.04 33.21
CA CYS A 762 16.36 -9.80 32.49
C CYS A 762 15.09 -9.14 31.93
N PRO A 763 15.13 -7.84 31.59
CA PRO A 763 14.03 -7.17 30.94
C PRO A 763 13.56 -7.88 29.66
N VAL A 764 12.26 -7.85 29.42
CA VAL A 764 11.65 -8.41 28.20
C VAL A 764 10.99 -7.26 27.41
N PHE A 765 11.53 -6.98 26.23
CA PHE A 765 10.98 -6.02 25.27
C PHE A 765 10.00 -6.74 24.33
N THR A 766 8.72 -6.52 24.56
CA THR A 766 7.65 -7.18 23.81
C THR A 766 7.20 -6.29 22.65
N VAL A 767 7.50 -6.71 21.42
CA VAL A 767 7.08 -6.00 20.19
C VAL A 767 5.63 -6.33 19.84
N LYS A 768 4.94 -5.34 19.26
CA LYS A 768 3.54 -5.47 18.82
C LYS A 768 3.49 -5.66 17.31
N ALA A 769 2.60 -6.55 16.86
CA ALA A 769 2.30 -6.74 15.44
C ALA A 769 1.50 -5.59 14.82
N PHE A 770 0.92 -4.72 15.67
CA PHE A 770 0.09 -3.58 15.33
C PHE A 770 0.45 -2.41 16.24
N GLY A 771 0.18 -1.18 15.81
CA GLY A 771 0.47 0.02 16.59
C GLY A 771 1.92 0.49 16.46
N LYS A 772 2.35 1.34 17.40
CA LYS A 772 3.60 2.07 17.30
C LYS A 772 4.84 1.18 17.39
N HIS A 773 5.93 1.71 16.87
CA HIS A 773 7.28 1.19 17.06
C HIS A 773 8.10 2.22 17.84
N PHE A 774 8.66 1.80 18.98
CA PHE A 774 9.50 2.69 19.80
C PHE A 774 10.78 3.07 19.05
N ILE A 775 11.33 2.13 18.28
CA ILE A 775 12.68 2.13 17.72
C ILE A 775 12.65 1.98 16.19
#